data_AF-A0A962PQS2-F1
#
_entry.id   AF-A0A962PQS2-F1
#
_cell.length_a   1.000
_cell.length_b   1.000
_cell.length_c   1.000
_cell.angle_alpha   90.00
_cell.angle_beta   90.00
_cell.angle_gamma   90.00
#
_symmetry.space_group_name_H-M   'P 1'
#
loop_
_entity.id
_entity.type
_entity.pdbx_description
1 polymer ?
#
loop_
_entity_poly.entity_id
_entity_poly.type
_entity_poly.pdbx_seq_one_letter_code
_entity_poly.pdbx_strand_id
1 'polypeptide(L)'
;MTDHRGIASDRPLYFEVLEPRILLSADPVAAVGADVLHDHGQQDFHSIDLHHAGLALADTFDLAYSSAADNTIDLAELGAAFDVPMDEWQGLFNYLDTDRDAPLELVFVDPGVAETGELIQSLTANDDAHYLVFELDANTDGVEQVSAVLAGFDRVDAVHLVSHGDEGRALLGSSVLSNETLAGYSQLIEGWGDSLTDRADILFYGCDLAANQDGGVLLSALASLTGADVAASDDATGAAQLGGDWNLEVATGVIEAKTLSAPDWQYVLAPTEKSILFSTDASVTGVSGNTGSLSAWSDHEAIEAGRPGLAAEPGTSAATFRSWIDLSDFGSSAHIDAIDYVDTGVSSFAAGDLLLSVDSSTTLGSLSVTADDIILFSPTTAGDYSSGTFSMVLDDANNDGSNVTAIALAEKTVSFGGLTSVSAGDILFAVGDGRIRQAGDLLLVIPTITNFYDASGDFSAPITGLEIIDEATTIGSTSLSAGELLLTLGSSDTVSGVAVTPQDVVSVDINFPVLGSPSLDAASLVFEGADVAFDTAGANFDALTLRTLTDNPATGSVTIDGLASEDKVLSANTSTLADADGLGSFSYQWIRDSVDIAGANASTYTLGDADVDANISVAVSWIDGSGNAELVTSSEVGPIANLNDAPVGTVDISGTLTEDQTLAADTSGLSDADGLGAFSYQWQRNLV
;
A
#
# COMPACT_ATOMS: atom_id res chain seq x y z
N MET A 1 -66.73 19.87 -41.18
CA MET A 1 -67.43 21.17 -41.25
C MET A 1 -66.64 22.14 -40.39
N THR A 2 -66.26 23.28 -40.96
CA THR A 2 -65.80 24.53 -40.33
C THR A 2 -64.48 24.58 -39.54
N ASP A 3 -63.62 25.45 -40.05
CA ASP A 3 -62.38 26.05 -39.54
C ASP A 3 -62.65 27.08 -38.43
N HIS A 4 -61.78 27.17 -37.41
CA HIS A 4 -61.47 28.40 -36.67
C HIS A 4 -60.18 28.28 -35.80
N ARG A 5 -59.11 28.93 -36.30
CA ARG A 5 -58.16 29.89 -35.65
C ARG A 5 -57.64 29.70 -34.21
N GLY A 6 -56.29 29.73 -34.11
CA GLY A 6 -55.49 30.65 -33.25
C GLY A 6 -54.68 29.98 -32.12
N ILE A 7 -53.45 30.36 -31.72
CA ILE A 7 -52.45 31.39 -32.07
C ILE A 7 -51.05 30.86 -31.61
N ALA A 8 -49.99 31.31 -32.32
CA ALA A 8 -48.53 31.20 -32.19
C ALA A 8 -47.81 30.93 -30.84
N SER A 9 -46.67 30.20 -30.89
CA SER A 9 -45.30 30.75 -30.72
C SER A 9 -44.19 29.75 -31.08
N ASP A 10 -43.13 30.24 -31.73
CA ASP A 10 -41.90 29.55 -32.21
C ASP A 10 -41.15 28.69 -31.18
N ARG A 11 -40.57 27.55 -31.64
CA ARG A 11 -39.15 27.11 -31.44
C ARG A 11 -38.78 26.00 -32.47
N PRO A 12 -37.50 25.87 -32.89
CA PRO A 12 -37.10 25.21 -34.14
C PRO A 12 -36.78 23.72 -34.02
N LEU A 13 -36.94 23.02 -35.15
CA LEU A 13 -36.55 21.63 -35.41
C LEU A 13 -35.03 21.52 -35.61
N TYR A 14 -34.39 20.57 -34.94
CA TYR A 14 -33.08 20.03 -35.35
C TYR A 14 -33.25 18.55 -35.72
N PHE A 15 -32.72 18.20 -36.90
CA PHE A 15 -32.69 16.85 -37.45
C PHE A 15 -31.50 16.09 -36.86
N GLU A 16 -31.76 14.88 -36.36
CA GLU A 16 -30.75 13.87 -36.03
C GLU A 16 -30.09 13.37 -37.32
N VAL A 17 -28.75 13.32 -37.32
CA VAL A 17 -27.94 12.64 -38.33
C VAL A 17 -27.32 11.41 -37.66
N LEU A 18 -27.55 10.26 -38.27
CA LEU A 18 -27.05 8.94 -37.89
C LEU A 18 -25.54 8.85 -38.12
N GLU A 19 -24.78 8.40 -37.13
CA GLU A 19 -23.37 8.04 -37.31
C GLU A 19 -23.22 6.62 -37.91
N PRO A 20 -22.26 6.41 -38.84
CA PRO A 20 -22.02 5.11 -39.46
C PRO A 20 -21.15 4.20 -38.59
N ARG A 21 -21.65 2.98 -38.33
CA ARG A 21 -20.91 1.85 -37.75
C ARG A 21 -19.94 1.27 -38.80
N ILE A 22 -18.65 1.17 -38.45
CA ILE A 22 -17.66 0.40 -39.23
C ILE A 22 -17.70 -1.06 -38.77
N LEU A 23 -17.91 -1.96 -39.73
CA LEU A 23 -17.81 -3.42 -39.60
C LEU A 23 -16.50 -3.86 -40.27
N LEU A 24 -15.58 -4.47 -39.51
CA LEU A 24 -14.46 -5.22 -40.08
C LEU A 24 -14.97 -6.56 -40.61
N SER A 25 -14.66 -6.87 -41.88
CA SER A 25 -14.66 -8.25 -42.39
C SER A 25 -13.30 -8.52 -43.04
N ALA A 26 -12.64 -9.58 -42.59
CA ALA A 26 -11.40 -10.11 -43.16
C ALA A 26 -11.65 -10.82 -44.51
N ASP A 27 -10.81 -10.53 -45.51
CA ASP A 27 -10.02 -11.55 -46.23
C ASP A 27 -9.11 -10.89 -47.31
N PRO A 28 -7.92 -11.46 -47.62
CA PRO A 28 -6.85 -10.78 -48.33
C PRO A 28 -6.69 -11.23 -49.79
N VAL A 29 -6.41 -10.30 -50.74
CA VAL A 29 -5.85 -10.66 -52.07
C VAL A 29 -4.94 -9.55 -52.61
N ALA A 30 -3.72 -9.94 -52.97
CA ALA A 30 -2.67 -9.17 -53.64
C ALA A 30 -3.03 -8.69 -55.06
N ALA A 31 -2.51 -7.53 -55.49
CA ALA A 31 -1.86 -7.37 -56.80
C ALA A 31 -1.26 -5.95 -57.00
N VAL A 32 -0.03 -5.98 -57.51
CA VAL A 32 0.84 -4.89 -57.98
C VAL A 32 0.24 -4.11 -59.16
N GLY A 33 0.50 -2.80 -59.22
CA GLY A 33 0.32 -2.00 -60.45
C GLY A 33 0.78 -0.56 -60.30
N ALA A 34 2.03 -0.29 -60.68
CA ALA A 34 2.58 1.06 -60.82
C ALA A 34 1.97 1.79 -62.03
N ASP A 35 1.66 3.09 -61.89
CA ASP A 35 1.83 4.04 -62.97
C ASP A 35 2.05 5.47 -62.43
N VAL A 36 3.00 6.17 -63.03
CA VAL A 36 3.53 7.48 -62.68
C VAL A 36 2.99 8.50 -63.68
N LEU A 37 2.32 9.56 -63.22
CA LEU A 37 2.19 10.80 -64.01
C LEU A 37 2.30 12.07 -63.14
N HIS A 38 3.43 12.76 -63.39
CA HIS A 38 3.70 14.21 -63.30
C HIS A 38 2.46 15.13 -63.41
N ASP A 39 2.34 16.19 -62.59
CA ASP A 39 2.90 17.53 -62.92
C ASP A 39 2.55 18.66 -61.90
N HIS A 40 3.58 19.49 -61.64
CA HIS A 40 3.78 20.79 -60.97
C HIS A 40 2.73 21.55 -60.10
N GLY A 41 3.17 21.92 -58.87
CA GLY A 41 3.41 23.34 -58.52
C GLY A 41 3.16 23.85 -57.07
N GLN A 42 4.23 23.89 -56.23
CA GLN A 42 4.62 24.93 -55.22
C GLN A 42 3.66 25.26 -54.03
N GLN A 43 4.02 25.30 -52.73
CA GLN A 43 5.28 25.47 -51.97
C GLN A 43 5.22 24.89 -50.53
N ASP A 44 6.43 24.75 -49.93
CA ASP A 44 6.81 24.70 -48.50
C ASP A 44 6.49 23.45 -47.67
N PHE A 45 7.48 22.54 -47.60
CA PHE A 45 8.24 22.09 -46.42
C PHE A 45 9.14 20.90 -46.85
N HIS A 46 10.38 20.85 -46.39
CA HIS A 46 11.33 19.76 -46.71
C HIS A 46 10.86 18.45 -46.05
N SER A 47 10.09 17.62 -46.74
CA SER A 47 10.05 16.19 -46.43
C SER A 47 11.18 15.51 -47.20
N ILE A 48 12.06 14.83 -46.46
CA ILE A 48 13.03 13.90 -47.02
C ILE A 48 12.23 12.65 -47.41
N ASP A 49 12.04 12.48 -48.71
CA ASP A 49 11.45 11.29 -49.31
C ASP A 49 12.47 10.14 -49.25
N LEU A 50 12.28 9.21 -48.32
CA LEU A 50 12.99 7.93 -48.21
C LEU A 50 12.09 6.78 -48.69
N HIS A 51 11.63 6.82 -49.95
CA HIS A 51 11.05 5.64 -50.58
C HIS A 51 12.12 4.55 -50.78
N HIS A 52 12.02 3.46 -50.00
CA HIS A 52 11.84 2.06 -50.46
C HIS A 52 11.90 0.99 -49.32
N ALA A 53 11.48 1.33 -48.09
CA ALA A 53 11.21 0.35 -47.01
C ALA A 53 10.10 0.81 -46.02
N GLY A 54 9.25 1.77 -46.39
CA GLY A 54 8.43 2.55 -45.44
C GLY A 54 6.92 2.22 -45.40
N LEU A 55 6.53 0.97 -45.13
CA LEU A 55 5.12 0.67 -44.80
C LEU A 55 4.91 0.02 -43.43
N ALA A 56 5.98 -0.33 -42.70
CA ALA A 56 5.91 -0.73 -41.28
C ALA A 56 6.42 0.41 -40.38
N LEU A 57 7.55 1.02 -40.74
CA LEU A 57 8.18 2.11 -39.98
C LEU A 57 7.34 3.39 -39.87
N ALA A 58 6.41 3.64 -40.79
CA ALA A 58 5.60 4.86 -40.75
C ALA A 58 4.53 4.79 -39.64
N ASP A 59 3.92 3.62 -39.42
CA ASP A 59 2.91 3.44 -38.36
C ASP A 59 3.58 3.38 -36.98
N THR A 60 4.79 2.80 -36.87
CA THR A 60 5.60 2.85 -35.64
C THR A 60 6.11 4.25 -35.34
N PHE A 61 6.51 5.02 -36.36
CA PHE A 61 6.87 6.43 -36.19
C PHE A 61 5.65 7.29 -35.85
N ASP A 62 4.46 7.04 -36.39
CA ASP A 62 3.26 7.83 -36.10
C ASP A 62 2.75 7.55 -34.67
N LEU A 63 2.84 6.30 -34.19
CA LEU A 63 2.57 5.93 -32.80
C LEU A 63 3.61 6.54 -31.83
N ALA A 64 4.91 6.36 -32.11
CA ALA A 64 5.99 6.93 -31.29
C ALA A 64 6.05 8.46 -31.35
N TYR A 65 5.62 9.09 -32.45
CA TYR A 65 5.50 10.55 -32.57
C TYR A 65 4.25 11.09 -31.85
N SER A 66 3.17 10.30 -31.78
CA SER A 66 2.01 10.65 -30.96
C SER A 66 2.29 10.52 -29.46
N SER A 67 3.10 9.54 -29.05
CA SER A 67 3.50 9.33 -27.65
C SER A 67 4.63 10.27 -27.21
N ALA A 68 5.57 10.61 -28.12
CA ALA A 68 6.55 11.66 -27.89
C ALA A 68 5.94 13.07 -27.79
N ALA A 69 4.69 13.26 -28.21
CA ALA A 69 3.96 14.50 -27.94
C ALA A 69 3.38 14.56 -26.52
N ASP A 70 3.37 13.43 -25.78
CA ASP A 70 2.85 13.27 -24.42
C ASP A 70 3.94 12.79 -23.42
N ASN A 71 5.22 12.76 -23.84
CA ASN A 71 6.38 12.37 -23.04
C ASN A 71 6.35 10.97 -22.37
N THR A 72 5.44 10.08 -22.80
CA THR A 72 5.25 8.73 -22.24
C THR A 72 5.59 7.64 -23.27
N ILE A 73 6.28 6.58 -22.84
CA ILE A 73 6.59 5.40 -23.66
C ILE A 73 6.24 4.13 -22.87
N ASP A 74 5.11 3.51 -23.22
CA ASP A 74 4.72 2.20 -22.68
C ASP A 74 5.44 1.07 -23.47
N LEU A 75 6.27 0.29 -22.78
CA LEU A 75 7.05 -0.80 -23.37
C LEU A 75 6.21 -2.07 -23.61
N ALA A 76 5.08 -2.25 -22.93
CA ALA A 76 4.16 -3.37 -23.08
C ALA A 76 3.26 -3.21 -24.31
N GLU A 77 2.78 -2.00 -24.62
CA GLU A 77 2.02 -1.70 -25.85
C GLU A 77 2.89 -1.73 -27.12
N LEU A 78 4.21 -1.58 -26.99
CA LEU A 78 5.21 -1.80 -28.05
C LEU A 78 5.55 -3.30 -28.25
N GLY A 79 4.86 -4.18 -27.53
CA GLY A 79 5.03 -5.63 -27.43
C GLY A 79 4.85 -6.42 -28.74
N ALA A 80 5.87 -6.40 -29.59
CA ALA A 80 6.28 -7.56 -30.38
C ALA A 80 7.81 -7.61 -30.61
N ALA A 81 8.60 -6.93 -29.76
CA ALA A 81 9.98 -6.57 -30.09
C ALA A 81 11.00 -6.90 -28.98
N PHE A 82 11.19 -8.19 -28.70
CA PHE A 82 12.51 -8.70 -28.27
C PHE A 82 13.22 -9.50 -29.38
N ASP A 83 12.68 -9.50 -30.61
CA ASP A 83 13.34 -10.03 -31.81
C ASP A 83 13.72 -8.90 -32.81
N VAL A 84 13.61 -7.63 -32.38
CA VAL A 84 14.07 -6.46 -33.15
C VAL A 84 15.45 -6.05 -32.65
N PRO A 85 16.49 -6.07 -33.51
CA PRO A 85 17.83 -5.67 -33.09
C PRO A 85 17.90 -4.18 -32.73
N MET A 86 18.71 -3.87 -31.69
CA MET A 86 18.85 -2.55 -31.05
C MET A 86 19.28 -1.41 -31.99
N ASP A 87 19.78 -1.74 -33.19
CA ASP A 87 20.13 -0.78 -34.23
C ASP A 87 18.91 -0.08 -34.86
N GLU A 88 17.71 -0.66 -34.75
CA GLU A 88 16.48 -0.02 -35.22
C GLU A 88 15.93 1.05 -34.25
N TRP A 89 16.23 0.95 -32.95
CA TRP A 89 15.81 1.92 -31.90
C TRP A 89 16.70 3.16 -31.84
N GLN A 90 17.95 3.02 -32.28
CA GLN A 90 18.97 4.06 -32.20
C GLN A 90 18.57 5.35 -32.93
N GLY A 91 17.70 5.28 -33.94
CA GLY A 91 17.20 6.45 -34.68
C GLY A 91 16.21 7.31 -33.90
N LEU A 92 15.33 6.70 -33.09
CA LEU A 92 14.34 7.39 -32.27
C LEU A 92 15.02 8.05 -31.07
N PHE A 93 15.91 7.34 -30.37
CA PHE A 93 16.64 7.88 -29.22
C PHE A 93 17.57 9.04 -29.62
N ASN A 94 18.28 8.91 -30.75
CA ASN A 94 19.08 10.01 -31.29
C ASN A 94 18.24 11.23 -31.71
N TYR A 95 16.98 11.02 -32.12
CA TYR A 95 16.07 12.10 -32.49
C TYR A 95 15.56 12.85 -31.24
N LEU A 96 15.22 12.12 -30.18
CA LEU A 96 14.82 12.69 -28.89
C LEU A 96 15.99 13.41 -28.18
N ASP A 97 17.24 12.96 -28.37
CA ASP A 97 18.46 13.63 -27.87
C ASP A 97 18.88 14.90 -28.69
N THR A 98 18.12 15.32 -29.71
CA THR A 98 18.58 16.42 -30.59
C THR A 98 18.49 17.82 -29.99
N ASP A 99 17.75 18.04 -28.90
CA ASP A 99 17.74 19.33 -28.21
C ASP A 99 18.90 19.42 -27.20
N ARG A 100 20.07 19.80 -27.71
CA ARG A 100 21.35 19.72 -26.97
C ARG A 100 21.53 20.73 -25.83
N ASP A 101 20.53 21.56 -25.55
CA ASP A 101 20.58 22.59 -24.52
C ASP A 101 19.70 22.28 -23.28
N ALA A 102 18.84 21.25 -23.34
CA ALA A 102 18.01 20.80 -22.21
C ALA A 102 18.61 19.53 -21.55
N PRO A 103 18.49 19.36 -20.22
CA PRO A 103 18.91 18.13 -19.55
C PRO A 103 18.04 16.95 -19.99
N LEU A 104 18.66 15.81 -20.26
CA LEU A 104 17.96 14.57 -20.61
C LEU A 104 17.77 13.71 -19.35
N GLU A 105 16.55 13.67 -18.84
CA GLU A 105 16.21 12.95 -17.63
C GLU A 105 15.25 11.78 -17.96
N LEU A 106 15.64 10.56 -17.57
CA LEU A 106 14.86 9.35 -17.81
C LEU A 106 14.22 8.88 -16.50
N VAL A 107 12.94 8.56 -16.54
CA VAL A 107 12.19 8.04 -15.39
C VAL A 107 11.77 6.60 -15.70
N PHE A 108 12.17 5.67 -14.85
CA PHE A 108 11.74 4.29 -14.88
C PHE A 108 10.77 4.06 -13.73
N VAL A 109 9.57 3.59 -14.04
CA VAL A 109 8.52 3.29 -13.06
C VAL A 109 8.36 1.78 -12.99
N ASP A 110 8.54 1.23 -11.79
CA ASP A 110 8.26 -0.17 -11.50
C ASP A 110 6.74 -0.43 -11.54
N PRO A 111 6.29 -1.52 -12.18
CA PRO A 111 4.87 -1.83 -12.33
C PRO A 111 4.20 -2.24 -11.01
N GLY A 112 4.97 -2.58 -9.96
CA GLY A 112 4.43 -2.85 -8.63
C GLY A 112 3.92 -1.60 -7.92
N VAL A 113 4.26 -0.39 -8.42
CA VAL A 113 3.83 0.88 -7.83
C VAL A 113 2.32 1.09 -8.02
N ALA A 114 1.63 1.42 -6.92
CA ALA A 114 0.18 1.65 -6.94
C ALA A 114 -0.24 2.74 -7.94
N GLU A 115 -1.27 2.46 -8.75
CA GLU A 115 -1.85 3.40 -9.71
C GLU A 115 -0.80 4.09 -10.60
N THR A 116 0.08 3.31 -11.27
CA THR A 116 1.16 3.84 -12.14
C THR A 116 0.67 4.88 -13.13
N GLY A 117 -0.53 4.71 -13.72
CA GLY A 117 -1.13 5.68 -14.63
C GLY A 117 -1.42 7.05 -13.97
N GLU A 118 -1.91 7.07 -12.74
CA GLU A 118 -2.14 8.32 -11.98
C GLU A 118 -0.81 8.97 -11.59
N LEU A 119 0.17 8.16 -11.17
CA LEU A 119 1.51 8.62 -10.86
C LEU A 119 2.16 9.29 -12.06
N ILE A 120 2.19 8.61 -13.21
CA ILE A 120 2.79 9.12 -14.45
C ILE A 120 2.11 10.42 -14.86
N GLN A 121 0.78 10.50 -14.80
CA GLN A 121 0.03 11.72 -15.09
C GLN A 121 0.42 12.87 -14.12
N SER A 122 0.58 12.58 -12.83
CA SER A 122 0.98 13.59 -11.85
C SER A 122 2.42 14.07 -12.05
N LEU A 123 3.33 13.17 -12.43
CA LEU A 123 4.73 13.49 -12.75
C LEU A 123 4.85 14.38 -14.00
N THR A 124 4.09 14.06 -15.06
CA THR A 124 4.16 14.78 -16.36
C THR A 124 3.34 16.07 -16.39
N ALA A 125 2.42 16.26 -15.44
CA ALA A 125 1.70 17.53 -15.27
C ALA A 125 2.59 18.69 -14.77
N ASN A 126 3.82 18.40 -14.34
CA ASN A 126 4.77 19.39 -13.85
C ASN A 126 5.52 20.07 -15.01
N ASP A 127 5.02 21.22 -15.48
CA ASP A 127 5.48 22.01 -16.65
C ASP A 127 6.99 22.36 -16.69
N ASP A 128 7.75 22.14 -15.60
CA ASP A 128 9.14 22.60 -15.46
C ASP A 128 10.20 21.55 -15.84
N ALA A 129 9.82 20.29 -16.11
CA ALA A 129 10.78 19.21 -16.42
C ALA A 129 10.30 18.34 -17.59
N HIS A 130 11.21 18.06 -18.54
CA HIS A 130 10.95 17.17 -19.67
C HIS A 130 11.49 15.77 -19.35
N TYR A 131 10.67 14.93 -18.71
CA TYR A 131 11.01 13.53 -18.46
C TYR A 131 10.68 12.66 -19.68
N LEU A 132 11.50 11.65 -19.94
CA LEU A 132 11.09 10.48 -20.72
C LEU A 132 10.75 9.34 -19.75
N VAL A 133 9.48 8.99 -19.67
CA VAL A 133 8.98 7.99 -18.72
C VAL A 133 8.85 6.62 -19.39
N PHE A 134 9.43 5.60 -18.76
CA PHE A 134 9.38 4.19 -19.13
C PHE A 134 8.75 3.39 -18.00
N GLU A 135 7.69 2.65 -18.29
CA GLU A 135 7.12 1.65 -17.38
C GLU A 135 7.81 0.30 -17.60
N LEU A 136 8.29 -0.33 -16.54
CA LEU A 136 8.98 -1.63 -16.62
C LEU A 136 7.96 -2.78 -16.76
N ASP A 137 8.36 -3.88 -17.40
CA ASP A 137 7.59 -5.12 -17.44
C ASP A 137 7.78 -5.91 -16.14
N ALA A 138 6.68 -6.25 -15.47
CA ALA A 138 6.67 -6.96 -14.18
C ALA A 138 7.28 -8.36 -14.24
N ASN A 139 7.26 -9.01 -15.41
CA ASN A 139 7.70 -10.39 -15.58
C ASN A 139 9.16 -10.50 -16.04
N THR A 140 9.82 -9.37 -16.28
CA THR A 140 11.18 -9.31 -16.81
C THR A 140 12.11 -8.66 -15.79
N ASP A 141 13.38 -9.07 -15.77
CA ASP A 141 14.39 -8.49 -14.88
C ASP A 141 14.52 -6.98 -15.12
N GLY A 142 14.16 -6.15 -14.14
CA GLY A 142 14.13 -4.70 -14.29
C GLY A 142 15.50 -4.07 -14.45
N VAL A 143 16.56 -4.65 -13.85
CA VAL A 143 17.94 -4.15 -14.04
C VAL A 143 18.37 -4.37 -15.48
N GLU A 144 18.04 -5.52 -16.08
CA GLU A 144 18.29 -5.77 -17.51
C GLU A 144 17.51 -4.80 -18.41
N GLN A 145 16.24 -4.51 -18.09
CA GLN A 145 15.41 -3.55 -18.83
C GLN A 145 15.98 -2.13 -18.80
N VAL A 146 16.31 -1.61 -17.61
CA VAL A 146 16.95 -0.29 -17.44
C VAL A 146 18.26 -0.22 -18.22
N SER A 147 19.07 -1.28 -18.14
CA SER A 147 20.34 -1.38 -18.89
C SER A 147 20.13 -1.32 -20.39
N ALA A 148 19.11 -2.03 -20.91
CA ALA A 148 18.80 -2.03 -22.32
C ALA A 148 18.38 -0.64 -22.79
N VAL A 149 17.51 0.04 -22.05
CA VAL A 149 17.09 1.41 -22.39
C VAL A 149 18.26 2.38 -22.36
N LEU A 150 19.05 2.38 -21.28
CA LEU A 150 20.21 3.27 -21.13
C LEU A 150 21.26 3.09 -22.22
N ALA A 151 21.50 1.87 -22.69
CA ALA A 151 22.43 1.61 -23.78
C ALA A 151 22.05 2.30 -25.11
N GLY A 152 20.80 2.78 -25.24
CA GLY A 152 20.32 3.57 -26.36
C GLY A 152 20.72 5.06 -26.33
N PHE A 153 21.25 5.55 -25.20
CA PHE A 153 21.60 6.94 -24.96
C PHE A 153 23.09 7.13 -24.68
N ASP A 154 23.64 8.31 -24.96
CA ASP A 154 25.06 8.65 -24.73
C ASP A 154 25.26 9.94 -23.90
N ARG A 155 24.16 10.53 -23.40
CA ARG A 155 24.17 11.79 -22.64
C ARG A 155 22.95 11.93 -21.73
N VAL A 156 22.78 11.01 -20.79
CA VAL A 156 21.71 11.08 -19.77
C VAL A 156 22.19 11.89 -18.57
N ASP A 157 21.45 12.93 -18.21
CA ASP A 157 21.75 13.86 -17.10
C ASP A 157 21.12 13.41 -15.77
N ALA A 158 20.02 12.67 -15.80
CA ALA A 158 19.49 12.01 -14.61
C ALA A 158 18.76 10.71 -14.95
N VAL A 159 18.89 9.73 -14.06
CA VAL A 159 18.10 8.50 -14.06
C VAL A 159 17.28 8.47 -12.78
N HIS A 160 15.97 8.46 -12.91
CA HIS A 160 15.03 8.31 -11.82
C HIS A 160 14.48 6.89 -11.84
N LEU A 161 14.61 6.18 -10.72
CA LEU A 161 14.07 4.84 -10.53
C LEU A 161 12.98 4.96 -9.47
N VAL A 162 11.73 4.81 -9.89
CA VAL A 162 10.54 4.91 -9.03
C VAL A 162 10.03 3.50 -8.79
N SER A 163 10.16 3.03 -7.57
CA SER A 163 9.81 1.66 -7.22
C SER A 163 9.45 1.52 -5.76
N HIS A 164 8.94 0.35 -5.40
CA HIS A 164 8.99 -0.04 -4.01
C HIS A 164 10.43 -0.21 -3.50
N GLY A 165 10.65 0.15 -2.23
CA GLY A 165 11.94 0.07 -1.56
C GLY A 165 11.83 -0.46 -0.14
N ASP A 166 12.92 -1.01 0.37
CA ASP A 166 13.10 -1.38 1.77
C ASP A 166 14.59 -1.17 2.12
N GLU A 167 14.95 -1.24 3.40
CA GLU A 167 16.31 -1.09 3.93
C GLU A 167 17.39 -1.78 3.06
N GLY A 168 18.04 -1.02 2.18
CA GLY A 168 19.10 -1.49 1.27
C GLY A 168 18.65 -2.30 0.05
N ARG A 169 17.39 -2.16 -0.38
CA ARG A 169 16.79 -2.91 -1.49
C ARG A 169 15.85 -2.04 -2.34
N ALA A 170 15.87 -2.23 -3.66
CA ALA A 170 14.88 -1.71 -4.60
C ALA A 170 14.29 -2.85 -5.43
N LEU A 171 12.97 -2.84 -5.63
CA LEU A 171 12.26 -3.77 -6.51
C LEU A 171 12.20 -3.19 -7.93
N LEU A 172 12.60 -3.94 -8.94
CA LEU A 172 12.58 -3.50 -10.34
C LEU A 172 12.13 -4.66 -11.25
N GLY A 173 10.92 -4.60 -11.79
CA GLY A 173 10.29 -5.69 -12.53
C GLY A 173 10.25 -6.97 -11.68
N SER A 174 10.78 -8.07 -12.21
CA SER A 174 10.92 -9.33 -11.45
C SER A 174 12.22 -9.46 -10.65
N SER A 175 13.01 -8.38 -10.52
CA SER A 175 14.33 -8.38 -9.89
C SER A 175 14.41 -7.55 -8.62
N VAL A 176 15.34 -7.89 -7.72
CA VAL A 176 15.69 -7.09 -6.53
C VAL A 176 17.11 -6.57 -6.68
N LEU A 177 17.29 -5.25 -6.65
CA LEU A 177 18.60 -4.61 -6.59
C LEU A 177 19.00 -4.37 -5.13
N SER A 178 20.02 -5.09 -4.66
CA SER A 178 20.54 -5.00 -3.29
C SER A 178 22.04 -5.27 -3.24
N ASN A 179 22.67 -5.13 -2.07
CA ASN A 179 24.08 -5.49 -1.88
C ASN A 179 24.39 -6.96 -2.23
N GLU A 180 23.41 -7.85 -2.09
CA GLU A 180 23.55 -9.29 -2.35
C GLU A 180 23.51 -9.59 -3.85
N THR A 181 22.63 -8.91 -4.58
CA THR A 181 22.42 -9.14 -6.03
C THR A 181 23.33 -8.29 -6.90
N LEU A 182 23.85 -7.17 -6.38
CA LEU A 182 24.67 -6.20 -7.12
C LEU A 182 25.88 -6.83 -7.81
N ALA A 183 26.51 -7.84 -7.21
CA ALA A 183 27.64 -8.53 -7.81
C ALA A 183 27.28 -9.18 -9.17
N GLY A 184 26.06 -9.70 -9.29
CA GLY A 184 25.53 -10.27 -10.53
C GLY A 184 25.27 -9.22 -11.61
N TYR A 185 24.83 -8.03 -11.20
CA TYR A 185 24.51 -6.91 -12.10
C TYR A 185 25.67 -5.95 -12.38
N SER A 186 26.83 -6.13 -11.73
CA SER A 186 27.96 -5.20 -11.81
C SER A 186 28.35 -4.77 -13.24
N GLN A 187 28.37 -5.69 -14.20
CA GLN A 187 28.68 -5.36 -15.60
C GLN A 187 27.60 -4.52 -16.29
N LEU A 188 26.33 -4.79 -15.98
CA LEU A 188 25.20 -4.05 -16.53
C LEU A 188 25.15 -2.63 -15.96
N ILE A 189 25.37 -2.49 -14.65
CA ILE A 189 25.39 -1.21 -13.95
C ILE A 189 26.63 -0.39 -14.31
N GLU A 190 27.81 -1.00 -14.47
CA GLU A 190 28.97 -0.30 -15.08
C GLU A 190 28.60 0.26 -16.46
N GLY A 191 27.82 -0.50 -17.24
CA GLY A 191 27.29 -0.06 -18.53
C GLY A 191 26.31 1.11 -18.45
N TRP A 192 25.62 1.31 -17.33
CA TRP A 192 24.81 2.52 -17.14
C TRP A 192 25.69 3.76 -17.21
N GLY A 193 26.84 3.74 -16.53
CA GLY A 193 27.80 4.85 -16.51
C GLY A 193 28.31 5.27 -17.89
N ASP A 194 28.36 4.35 -18.86
CA ASP A 194 28.77 4.66 -20.24
C ASP A 194 27.75 5.57 -20.97
N SER A 195 26.49 5.60 -20.51
CA SER A 195 25.40 6.41 -21.06
C SER A 195 25.18 7.74 -20.33
N LEU A 196 25.79 7.89 -19.15
CA LEU A 196 25.61 9.03 -18.25
C LEU A 196 26.59 10.17 -18.57
N THR A 197 26.20 11.40 -18.25
CA THR A 197 27.12 12.54 -18.26
C THR A 197 28.02 12.56 -17.02
N ASP A 198 29.13 13.33 -17.06
CA ASP A 198 30.04 13.51 -15.92
C ASP A 198 29.38 14.13 -14.66
N ARG A 199 28.16 14.64 -14.80
CA ARG A 199 27.35 15.28 -13.76
C ARG A 199 26.01 14.57 -13.57
N ALA A 200 25.89 13.37 -14.10
CA ALA A 200 24.63 12.66 -14.03
C ALA A 200 24.35 12.21 -12.61
N ASP A 201 23.07 12.26 -12.26
CA ASP A 201 22.57 11.73 -11.00
C ASP A 201 21.75 10.46 -11.23
N ILE A 202 21.79 9.54 -10.26
CA ILE A 202 20.87 8.42 -10.18
C ILE A 202 20.06 8.56 -8.90
N LEU A 203 18.74 8.68 -9.04
CA LEU A 203 17.81 8.98 -7.96
C LEU A 203 16.86 7.79 -7.79
N PHE A 204 16.91 7.14 -6.62
CA PHE A 204 16.01 6.06 -6.25
C PHE A 204 14.89 6.59 -5.36
N TYR A 205 13.66 6.50 -5.85
CA TYR A 205 12.44 6.78 -5.10
C TYR A 205 11.86 5.43 -4.69
N GLY A 206 12.09 5.06 -3.43
CA GLY A 206 11.58 3.84 -2.82
C GLY A 206 11.77 3.95 -1.32
N CYS A 207 10.72 3.64 -0.56
CA CYS A 207 10.71 3.88 0.88
C CYS A 207 11.89 3.21 1.58
N ASP A 208 12.47 3.90 2.57
CA ASP A 208 13.48 3.39 3.50
C ASP A 208 14.76 2.79 2.86
N LEU A 209 14.97 2.94 1.54
CA LEU A 209 16.07 2.30 0.83
C LEU A 209 17.42 2.64 1.46
N ALA A 210 17.58 3.88 1.90
CA ALA A 210 18.78 4.37 2.56
C ALA A 210 18.65 4.58 4.08
N ALA A 211 17.60 4.04 4.72
CA ALA A 211 17.36 4.18 6.16
C ALA A 211 18.47 3.58 7.03
N ASN A 212 19.21 2.60 6.52
CA ASN A 212 20.23 1.88 7.28
C ASN A 212 21.63 1.87 6.63
N GLN A 213 22.57 1.21 7.31
CA GLN A 213 23.95 1.12 6.85
C GLN A 213 24.10 0.32 5.56
N ASP A 214 23.23 -0.66 5.29
CA ASP A 214 23.25 -1.46 4.08
C ASP A 214 22.80 -0.64 2.86
N GLY A 215 21.77 0.20 3.01
CA GLY A 215 21.39 1.21 2.02
C GLY A 215 22.52 2.15 1.65
N GLY A 216 23.22 2.70 2.65
CA GLY A 216 24.40 3.53 2.41
C GLY A 216 25.54 2.80 1.67
N VAL A 217 25.71 1.49 1.90
CA VAL A 217 26.69 0.66 1.17
C VAL A 217 26.25 0.45 -0.28
N LEU A 218 24.96 0.21 -0.52
CA LEU A 218 24.40 0.03 -1.86
C LEU A 218 24.61 1.29 -2.71
N LEU A 219 24.23 2.47 -2.20
CA LEU A 219 24.44 3.75 -2.88
C LEU A 219 25.91 3.99 -3.22
N SER A 220 26.81 3.73 -2.26
CA SER A 220 28.25 3.90 -2.47
C SER A 220 28.80 2.96 -3.55
N ALA A 221 28.27 1.74 -3.64
CA ALA A 221 28.67 0.77 -4.64
C ALA A 221 28.13 1.13 -6.02
N LEU A 222 26.88 1.58 -6.13
CA LEU A 222 26.28 2.09 -7.36
C LEU A 222 27.08 3.29 -7.89
N ALA A 223 27.33 4.31 -7.05
CA ALA A 223 28.14 5.47 -7.42
C ALA A 223 29.55 5.09 -7.89
N SER A 224 30.14 4.05 -7.29
CA SER A 224 31.46 3.56 -7.69
C SER A 224 31.46 2.83 -9.04
N LEU A 225 30.37 2.13 -9.38
CA LEU A 225 30.23 1.40 -10.64
C LEU A 225 29.87 2.34 -11.80
N THR A 226 28.97 3.28 -11.58
CA THR A 226 28.46 4.18 -12.62
C THR A 226 29.30 5.46 -12.77
N GLY A 227 29.99 5.87 -11.71
CA GLY A 227 30.68 7.16 -11.66
C GLY A 227 29.75 8.36 -11.45
N ALA A 228 28.44 8.13 -11.31
CA ALA A 228 27.43 9.14 -11.04
C ALA A 228 27.26 9.40 -9.54
N ASP A 229 26.66 10.53 -9.21
CA ASP A 229 26.20 10.80 -7.86
C ASP A 229 24.85 10.07 -7.66
N VAL A 230 24.64 9.44 -6.49
CA VAL A 230 23.45 8.59 -6.25
C VAL A 230 22.74 9.03 -4.99
N ALA A 231 21.41 9.21 -5.06
CA ALA A 231 20.57 9.53 -3.92
C ALA A 231 19.37 8.59 -3.79
N ALA A 232 18.90 8.44 -2.56
CA ALA A 232 17.71 7.67 -2.22
C ALA A 232 17.05 8.20 -0.94
N SER A 233 15.78 7.83 -0.74
CA SER A 233 15.03 8.18 0.46
C SER A 233 15.44 7.31 1.66
N ASP A 234 15.41 7.90 2.86
CA ASP A 234 15.62 7.19 4.13
C ASP A 234 14.33 7.03 4.96
N ASP A 235 13.19 7.42 4.40
CA ASP A 235 11.85 7.32 4.97
C ASP A 235 10.80 6.98 3.90
N ALA A 236 9.52 7.21 4.19
CA ALA A 236 8.45 6.95 3.25
C ALA A 236 8.49 7.95 2.07
N THR A 237 8.54 7.45 0.83
CA THR A 237 8.46 8.30 -0.37
C THR A 237 7.04 8.37 -0.92
N GLY A 238 6.41 9.54 -1.03
CA GLY A 238 5.09 9.70 -1.66
C GLY A 238 4.20 10.80 -1.07
N ALA A 239 2.94 10.47 -0.81
CA ALA A 239 1.94 11.42 -0.34
C ALA A 239 2.13 11.85 1.12
N ALA A 240 2.22 13.16 1.38
CA ALA A 240 2.42 13.76 2.70
C ALA A 240 1.36 13.40 3.76
N GLN A 241 0.16 13.05 3.33
CA GLN A 241 -0.90 12.61 4.24
C GLN A 241 -0.72 11.19 4.77
N LEU A 242 0.11 10.38 4.11
CA LEU A 242 0.53 9.03 4.52
C LEU A 242 1.94 9.06 5.13
N GLY A 243 2.37 10.24 5.61
CA GLY A 243 3.69 10.44 6.21
C GLY A 243 4.87 10.45 5.23
N GLY A 244 4.65 10.28 3.92
CA GLY A 244 5.72 10.26 2.94
C GLY A 244 6.03 11.61 2.28
N ASP A 245 7.21 11.76 1.70
CA ASP A 245 7.54 12.92 0.87
C ASP A 245 8.35 12.53 -0.39
N TRP A 246 8.80 13.49 -1.19
CA TRP A 246 9.58 13.20 -2.41
C TRP A 246 11.04 13.68 -2.30
N ASN A 247 11.49 13.91 -1.07
CA ASN A 247 12.87 14.26 -0.78
C ASN A 247 13.72 12.98 -0.78
N LEU A 248 15.02 13.14 -1.06
CA LEU A 248 16.01 12.08 -0.97
C LEU A 248 17.08 12.55 0.01
N GLU A 249 17.03 12.01 1.22
CA GLU A 249 17.78 12.48 2.39
C GLU A 249 19.23 12.02 2.34
N VAL A 250 19.46 10.87 1.70
CA VAL A 250 20.76 10.24 1.63
C VAL A 250 21.30 10.31 0.21
N ALA A 251 22.49 10.89 0.08
CA ALA A 251 23.17 11.03 -1.19
C ALA A 251 24.67 10.70 -1.09
N THR A 252 25.20 10.18 -2.18
CA THR A 252 26.62 10.01 -2.45
C THR A 252 27.01 11.00 -3.53
N GLY A 253 27.61 12.13 -3.13
CA GLY A 253 27.97 13.21 -4.05
C GLY A 253 27.08 14.45 -3.93
N VAL A 254 26.94 15.22 -5.02
CA VAL A 254 26.15 16.46 -5.08
C VAL A 254 25.03 16.27 -6.11
N ILE A 255 23.79 16.13 -5.63
CA ILE A 255 22.63 15.98 -6.52
C ILE A 255 22.26 17.31 -7.16
N GLU A 256 22.16 17.29 -8.47
CA GLU A 256 21.98 18.44 -9.35
C GLU A 256 20.65 18.39 -10.10
N ALA A 257 20.18 17.17 -10.37
CA ALA A 257 18.83 16.87 -10.81
C ALA A 257 17.79 17.31 -9.77
N LYS A 258 16.64 17.72 -10.28
CA LYS A 258 15.50 18.05 -9.43
C LYS A 258 14.87 16.73 -8.96
N THR A 259 14.49 16.64 -7.69
CA THR A 259 13.70 15.50 -7.23
C THR A 259 12.31 15.51 -7.88
N LEU A 260 11.77 14.32 -8.13
CA LEU A 260 10.43 14.13 -8.64
C LEU A 260 9.39 14.67 -7.65
N SER A 261 8.18 14.93 -8.12
CA SER A 261 7.06 15.31 -7.27
C SER A 261 5.77 14.96 -7.98
N ALA A 262 4.94 14.14 -7.33
CA ALA A 262 3.62 13.75 -7.81
C ALA A 262 2.54 14.20 -6.81
N PRO A 263 2.15 15.48 -6.80
CA PRO A 263 1.25 16.03 -5.79
C PRO A 263 -0.19 15.50 -5.86
N ASP A 264 -0.59 14.95 -7.02
CA ASP A 264 -1.92 14.39 -7.22
C ASP A 264 -1.97 12.88 -6.95
N TRP A 265 -0.81 12.21 -6.85
CA TRP A 265 -0.72 10.79 -6.50
C TRP A 265 -0.84 10.62 -4.98
N GLN A 266 -1.81 9.80 -4.53
CA GLN A 266 -2.25 9.75 -3.13
C GLN A 266 -1.65 8.60 -2.33
N TYR A 267 -0.60 7.95 -2.84
CA TYR A 267 0.01 6.73 -2.27
C TYR A 267 1.47 6.97 -1.84
N VAL A 268 2.10 5.96 -1.23
CA VAL A 268 3.54 5.92 -0.93
C VAL A 268 4.19 4.73 -1.62
N LEU A 269 5.49 4.85 -1.91
CA LEU A 269 6.32 3.84 -2.58
C LEU A 269 6.80 2.76 -1.60
N ALA A 270 6.02 2.46 -0.55
CA ALA A 270 6.33 1.38 0.38
C ALA A 270 5.84 0.06 -0.22
N PRO A 271 6.64 -1.02 -0.23
CA PRO A 271 6.18 -2.32 -0.72
C PRO A 271 4.86 -2.63 -0.04
N THR A 272 3.88 -3.08 -0.82
CA THR A 272 2.62 -3.60 -0.29
C THR A 272 2.95 -4.88 0.47
N GLU A 273 3.27 -4.73 1.75
CA GLU A 273 3.55 -5.87 2.60
C GLU A 273 2.29 -6.71 2.72
N LYS A 274 2.40 -8.00 2.42
CA LYS A 274 1.33 -8.95 2.69
C LYS A 274 1.48 -9.49 4.11
N SER A 275 0.39 -9.45 4.85
CA SER A 275 0.23 -10.20 6.09
C SER A 275 -0.50 -11.50 5.81
N ILE A 276 -0.31 -12.49 6.68
CA ILE A 276 -1.03 -13.76 6.62
C ILE A 276 -2.11 -13.74 7.70
N LEU A 277 -3.37 -13.90 7.31
CA LEU A 277 -4.49 -14.11 8.21
C LEU A 277 -4.86 -15.60 8.21
N PHE A 278 -5.03 -16.20 9.38
CA PHE A 278 -5.27 -17.63 9.51
C PHE A 278 -6.11 -17.97 10.74
N SER A 279 -6.70 -19.17 10.77
CA SER A 279 -7.26 -19.78 11.98
C SER A 279 -6.50 -21.07 12.32
N THR A 280 -6.78 -21.63 13.49
CA THR A 280 -6.12 -22.84 13.98
C THR A 280 -7.12 -23.88 14.46
N ASP A 281 -6.82 -25.15 14.20
CA ASP A 281 -7.69 -26.30 14.55
C ASP A 281 -7.85 -26.53 16.06
N ALA A 282 -7.02 -25.88 16.88
CA ALA A 282 -7.05 -25.94 18.33
C ALA A 282 -6.54 -24.64 18.95
N SER A 283 -7.08 -24.29 20.12
CA SER A 283 -6.58 -23.17 20.92
C SER A 283 -5.07 -23.26 21.20
N VAL A 284 -4.35 -22.15 21.01
CA VAL A 284 -2.90 -22.05 21.14
C VAL A 284 -2.51 -21.34 22.44
N THR A 285 -1.52 -21.89 23.15
CA THR A 285 -0.93 -21.25 24.33
C THR A 285 0.59 -21.21 24.25
N GLY A 286 1.20 -20.03 24.41
CA GLY A 286 2.63 -19.89 24.68
C GLY A 286 3.51 -19.99 23.44
N VAL A 287 3.25 -19.15 22.43
CA VAL A 287 4.10 -19.05 21.23
C VAL A 287 5.44 -18.39 21.58
N SER A 288 6.55 -19.09 21.30
CA SER A 288 7.91 -18.57 21.51
C SER A 288 8.44 -17.94 20.23
N GLY A 289 8.82 -16.65 20.23
CA GLY A 289 9.25 -15.96 18.99
C GLY A 289 8.24 -14.91 18.50
N ASN A 290 7.15 -14.70 19.23
CA ASN A 290 6.35 -13.49 19.07
C ASN A 290 7.08 -12.28 19.69
N THR A 291 7.29 -11.22 18.91
CA THR A 291 7.77 -9.91 19.40
C THR A 291 6.63 -8.98 19.83
N GLY A 292 5.39 -9.33 19.48
CA GLY A 292 4.15 -8.63 19.82
C GLY A 292 3.50 -9.08 21.14
N SER A 293 2.31 -8.54 21.39
CA SER A 293 1.61 -8.69 22.68
C SER A 293 0.77 -9.97 22.83
N LEU A 294 0.38 -10.61 21.72
CA LEU A 294 -0.54 -11.75 21.72
C LEU A 294 0.19 -13.10 21.86
N SER A 295 0.24 -13.66 23.07
CA SER A 295 0.96 -14.93 23.33
C SER A 295 0.08 -16.18 23.32
N ALA A 296 -1.23 -16.04 23.12
CA ALA A 296 -2.22 -17.11 23.12
C ALA A 296 -3.49 -16.65 22.40
N TRP A 297 -4.23 -17.59 21.82
CA TRP A 297 -5.52 -17.39 21.17
C TRP A 297 -6.35 -18.67 21.22
N SER A 298 -7.64 -18.56 20.97
CA SER A 298 -8.58 -19.66 20.83
C SER A 298 -8.74 -20.07 19.37
N ASP A 299 -9.34 -21.23 19.18
CA ASP A 299 -9.69 -21.82 17.88
C ASP A 299 -10.97 -21.23 17.26
N HIS A 300 -11.56 -20.21 17.90
CA HIS A 300 -12.66 -19.42 17.34
C HIS A 300 -12.17 -18.09 16.73
N GLU A 301 -10.85 -17.86 16.75
CA GLU A 301 -10.24 -16.60 16.35
C GLU A 301 -9.49 -16.74 15.01
N ALA A 302 -9.60 -15.71 14.18
CA ALA A 302 -8.63 -15.48 13.11
C ALA A 302 -7.51 -14.59 13.63
N ILE A 303 -6.28 -14.99 13.32
CA ILE A 303 -5.04 -14.39 13.78
C ILE A 303 -4.28 -13.90 12.57
N GLU A 304 -3.82 -12.66 12.64
CA GLU A 304 -2.93 -12.11 11.63
C GLU A 304 -1.49 -12.20 12.11
N ALA A 305 -0.66 -12.84 11.30
CA ALA A 305 0.79 -12.81 11.37
C ALA A 305 1.32 -11.86 10.30
N GLY A 306 1.86 -10.73 10.75
CA GLY A 306 2.42 -9.72 9.86
C GLY A 306 2.36 -8.33 10.48
N ARG A 307 3.53 -7.72 10.57
CA ARG A 307 3.84 -6.28 10.70
C ARG A 307 5.15 -6.08 9.93
N PRO A 308 5.58 -4.84 9.63
CA PRO A 308 6.85 -4.59 8.96
C PRO A 308 7.98 -5.50 9.41
N GLY A 309 8.49 -6.32 8.47
CA GLY A 309 9.55 -7.30 8.70
C GLY A 309 9.13 -8.77 8.90
N LEU A 310 8.09 -9.28 8.21
CA LEU A 310 7.89 -10.73 8.07
C LEU A 310 9.07 -11.32 7.26
N ALA A 311 10.18 -11.59 7.93
CA ALA A 311 11.26 -12.38 7.36
C ALA A 311 10.82 -13.83 7.31
N ALA A 312 10.23 -14.25 6.19
CA ALA A 312 10.04 -15.65 5.80
C ALA A 312 11.41 -16.30 5.49
N GLU A 313 12.40 -16.10 6.36
CA GLU A 313 13.72 -16.71 6.27
C GLU A 313 13.82 -17.84 7.30
N PRO A 314 14.32 -19.02 6.92
CA PRO A 314 14.54 -20.13 7.84
C PRO A 314 15.35 -19.69 9.07
N GLY A 315 14.68 -19.58 10.23
CA GLY A 315 15.31 -19.28 11.51
C GLY A 315 15.36 -17.83 11.97
N THR A 316 14.60 -16.90 11.38
CA THR A 316 14.37 -15.56 11.96
C THR A 316 13.05 -15.49 12.74
N SER A 317 13.10 -15.05 14.00
CA SER A 317 12.09 -15.32 15.02
C SER A 317 11.20 -14.11 15.38
N ALA A 318 10.67 -13.35 14.43
CA ALA A 318 9.97 -12.11 14.77
C ALA A 318 8.72 -11.82 13.94
N ALA A 319 7.73 -12.72 13.95
CA ALA A 319 6.37 -12.35 13.59
C ALA A 319 5.68 -11.69 14.78
N THR A 320 4.84 -10.68 14.54
CA THR A 320 3.88 -10.18 15.52
C THR A 320 2.50 -10.74 15.21
N PHE A 321 1.80 -11.18 16.26
CA PHE A 321 0.43 -11.68 16.14
C PHE A 321 -0.58 -10.68 16.71
N ARG A 322 -1.74 -10.60 16.06
CA ARG A 322 -2.93 -9.89 16.55
C ARG A 322 -4.19 -10.70 16.26
N SER A 323 -5.17 -10.61 17.16
CA SER A 323 -6.50 -11.20 16.97
C SER A 323 -7.32 -10.23 16.12
N TRP A 324 -8.02 -10.78 15.14
CA TRP A 324 -8.74 -9.99 14.15
C TRP A 324 -10.24 -10.12 14.33
N ILE A 325 -10.77 -11.33 14.20
CA ILE A 325 -12.16 -11.65 14.51
C ILE A 325 -12.21 -12.81 15.51
N ASP A 326 -13.06 -12.71 16.53
CA ASP A 326 -13.38 -13.78 17.47
C ASP A 326 -14.87 -14.13 17.35
N LEU A 327 -15.20 -15.32 16.86
CA LEU A 327 -16.61 -15.74 16.73
C LEU A 327 -17.34 -15.84 18.07
N SER A 328 -16.61 -15.88 19.20
CA SER A 328 -17.18 -15.88 20.54
C SER A 328 -17.79 -14.52 20.92
N ASP A 329 -17.33 -13.41 20.34
CA ASP A 329 -17.94 -12.09 20.47
C ASP A 329 -19.35 -12.05 19.84
N PHE A 330 -19.61 -12.95 18.90
CA PHE A 330 -20.91 -13.14 18.26
C PHE A 330 -21.75 -14.27 18.88
N GLY A 331 -21.29 -14.82 20.01
CA GLY A 331 -21.99 -15.85 20.77
C GLY A 331 -21.86 -17.27 20.20
N SER A 332 -20.93 -17.50 19.28
CA SER A 332 -20.62 -18.81 18.72
C SER A 332 -19.44 -19.46 19.46
N SER A 333 -19.34 -20.77 19.39
CA SER A 333 -18.14 -21.54 19.77
C SER A 333 -17.76 -22.51 18.67
N ALA A 334 -18.13 -22.18 17.43
CA ALA A 334 -17.70 -22.93 16.26
C ALA A 334 -16.30 -22.43 15.86
N HIS A 335 -15.51 -23.33 15.32
CA HIS A 335 -14.18 -23.04 14.81
C HIS A 335 -14.31 -22.41 13.41
N ILE A 336 -13.34 -21.58 13.02
CA ILE A 336 -13.25 -21.06 11.66
C ILE A 336 -12.51 -22.10 10.81
N ASP A 337 -13.22 -22.78 9.91
CA ASP A 337 -12.70 -23.85 9.01
C ASP A 337 -12.21 -23.31 7.66
N ALA A 338 -12.55 -22.07 7.33
CA ALA A 338 -12.07 -21.38 6.14
C ALA A 338 -12.27 -19.87 6.31
N ILE A 339 -11.33 -19.09 5.78
CA ILE A 339 -11.38 -17.64 5.76
C ILE A 339 -10.78 -17.13 4.45
N ASP A 340 -11.35 -16.07 3.93
CA ASP A 340 -10.80 -15.30 2.82
C ASP A 340 -11.09 -13.81 3.09
N TYR A 341 -10.05 -12.98 2.97
CA TYR A 341 -10.13 -11.55 3.19
C TYR A 341 -10.29 -10.83 1.85
N VAL A 342 -11.25 -9.92 1.77
CA VAL A 342 -11.46 -9.11 0.58
C VAL A 342 -10.57 -7.86 0.68
N ASP A 343 -9.39 -7.92 0.07
CA ASP A 343 -8.44 -6.82 -0.12
C ASP A 343 -9.07 -5.73 -1.00
N THR A 344 -9.53 -6.12 -2.20
CA THR A 344 -10.11 -5.22 -3.20
C THR A 344 -11.56 -5.60 -3.49
N GLY A 345 -12.47 -4.63 -3.29
CA GLY A 345 -13.89 -4.86 -3.50
C GLY A 345 -14.22 -5.35 -4.91
N VAL A 346 -14.95 -6.47 -5.01
CA VAL A 346 -15.33 -7.11 -6.26
C VAL A 346 -16.80 -7.57 -6.21
N SER A 347 -17.55 -7.28 -7.28
CA SER A 347 -18.96 -7.69 -7.40
C SER A 347 -19.84 -7.25 -6.21
N SER A 348 -20.26 -8.18 -5.35
CA SER A 348 -21.07 -7.94 -4.15
C SER A 348 -20.27 -7.90 -2.86
N PHE A 349 -18.96 -8.10 -2.95
CA PHE A 349 -18.02 -8.12 -1.84
C PHE A 349 -17.32 -6.76 -1.76
N ALA A 350 -17.37 -6.12 -0.61
CA ALA A 350 -16.66 -4.87 -0.36
C ALA A 350 -15.25 -5.16 0.19
N ALA A 351 -14.30 -4.29 -0.08
CA ALA A 351 -13.00 -4.32 0.61
C ALA A 351 -13.24 -4.26 2.13
N GLY A 352 -12.55 -5.12 2.88
CA GLY A 352 -12.77 -5.29 4.32
C GLY A 352 -13.79 -6.37 4.70
N ASP A 353 -14.48 -6.99 3.75
CA ASP A 353 -15.34 -8.13 4.04
C ASP A 353 -14.52 -9.40 4.34
N LEU A 354 -15.13 -10.36 5.06
CA LEU A 354 -14.59 -11.71 5.26
C LEU A 354 -15.54 -12.76 4.71
N LEU A 355 -15.05 -13.65 3.85
CA LEU A 355 -15.72 -14.92 3.60
C LEU A 355 -15.28 -15.93 4.65
N LEU A 356 -16.22 -16.71 5.17
CA LEU A 356 -15.99 -17.67 6.25
C LEU A 356 -16.71 -18.99 6.01
N SER A 357 -16.15 -20.06 6.55
CA SER A 357 -16.88 -21.29 6.90
C SER A 357 -16.53 -21.73 8.33
N VAL A 358 -17.35 -22.63 8.89
CA VAL A 358 -17.24 -23.08 10.29
C VAL A 358 -17.25 -24.59 10.41
N ASP A 359 -16.64 -25.15 11.46
CA ASP A 359 -16.54 -26.61 11.64
C ASP A 359 -17.86 -27.32 11.96
N SER A 360 -18.82 -26.57 12.47
CA SER A 360 -20.00 -27.11 13.12
C SER A 360 -21.20 -26.18 13.03
N SER A 361 -22.39 -26.76 13.13
CA SER A 361 -23.63 -25.99 13.06
C SER A 361 -23.75 -25.00 14.20
N THR A 362 -23.90 -23.71 13.89
CA THR A 362 -24.00 -22.64 14.88
C THR A 362 -24.99 -21.56 14.44
N THR A 363 -25.13 -20.52 15.24
CA THR A 363 -25.89 -19.31 14.90
C THR A 363 -24.98 -18.09 15.06
N LEU A 364 -24.74 -17.39 13.96
CA LEU A 364 -23.95 -16.17 13.92
C LEU A 364 -24.90 -14.98 13.75
N GLY A 365 -25.08 -14.21 14.83
CA GLY A 365 -26.11 -13.19 14.91
C GLY A 365 -27.53 -13.79 14.77
N SER A 366 -28.16 -13.59 13.61
CA SER A 366 -29.47 -14.19 13.28
C SER A 366 -29.40 -15.30 12.21
N LEU A 367 -28.22 -15.56 11.66
CA LEU A 367 -28.02 -16.52 10.60
C LEU A 367 -27.73 -17.90 11.20
N SER A 368 -28.47 -18.93 10.77
CA SER A 368 -28.13 -20.32 11.07
C SER A 368 -27.20 -20.83 9.98
N VAL A 369 -26.09 -21.43 10.39
CA VAL A 369 -25.03 -21.88 9.48
C VAL A 369 -24.64 -23.31 9.83
N THR A 370 -24.27 -24.09 8.82
CA THR A 370 -23.69 -25.43 8.92
C THR A 370 -22.30 -25.47 8.28
N ALA A 371 -21.60 -26.59 8.43
CA ALA A 371 -20.18 -26.68 8.06
C ALA A 371 -19.92 -26.73 6.55
N ASP A 372 -20.98 -26.91 5.78
CA ASP A 372 -21.04 -26.91 4.32
C ASP A 372 -21.42 -25.53 3.74
N ASP A 373 -21.61 -24.51 4.58
CA ASP A 373 -21.97 -23.16 4.15
C ASP A 373 -20.75 -22.26 3.92
N ILE A 374 -20.87 -21.32 2.99
CA ILE A 374 -19.97 -20.17 2.86
C ILE A 374 -20.77 -18.91 3.18
N ILE A 375 -20.27 -18.13 4.13
CA ILE A 375 -20.92 -16.91 4.62
C ILE A 375 -20.02 -15.70 4.43
N LEU A 376 -20.64 -14.54 4.34
CA LEU A 376 -19.99 -13.24 4.30
C LEU A 376 -20.20 -12.53 5.63
N PHE A 377 -19.13 -12.07 6.25
CA PHE A 377 -19.17 -11.11 7.34
C PHE A 377 -18.73 -9.73 6.83
N SER A 378 -19.62 -8.76 6.96
CA SER A 378 -19.32 -7.36 6.66
C SER A 378 -19.19 -6.57 7.96
N PRO A 379 -18.02 -6.01 8.29
CA PRO A 379 -17.83 -5.22 9.50
C PRO A 379 -18.66 -3.93 9.46
N THR A 380 -19.11 -3.46 10.62
CA THR A 380 -19.88 -2.19 10.71
C THR A 380 -18.97 -0.98 10.48
N THR A 381 -17.69 -1.10 10.84
CA THR A 381 -16.64 -0.10 10.66
C THR A 381 -15.44 -0.84 10.09
N ALA A 382 -14.88 -0.34 8.98
CA ALA A 382 -13.70 -0.95 8.36
C ALA A 382 -12.57 -1.09 9.39
N GLY A 383 -11.87 -2.24 9.37
CA GLY A 383 -10.82 -2.56 10.35
C GLY A 383 -11.30 -3.05 11.72
N ASP A 384 -12.58 -2.85 12.05
CA ASP A 384 -13.16 -3.30 13.32
C ASP A 384 -14.14 -4.47 13.12
N TYR A 385 -13.63 -5.67 13.36
CA TYR A 385 -14.38 -6.92 13.24
C TYR A 385 -15.11 -7.32 14.53
N SER A 386 -15.14 -6.46 15.56
CA SER A 386 -15.91 -6.72 16.78
C SER A 386 -17.43 -6.58 16.58
N SER A 387 -17.86 -6.00 15.46
CA SER A 387 -19.27 -5.85 15.11
C SER A 387 -19.52 -5.82 13.61
N GLY A 388 -20.61 -6.43 13.14
CA GLY A 388 -20.91 -6.53 11.71
C GLY A 388 -22.17 -7.32 11.43
N THR A 389 -22.38 -7.65 10.16
CA THR A 389 -23.51 -8.46 9.71
C THR A 389 -23.05 -9.69 8.96
N PHE A 390 -23.59 -10.84 9.34
CA PHE A 390 -23.42 -12.10 8.63
C PHE A 390 -24.53 -12.28 7.58
N SER A 391 -24.14 -12.75 6.39
CA SER A 391 -25.06 -13.11 5.31
C SER A 391 -24.63 -14.39 4.61
N MET A 392 -25.59 -15.11 4.04
CA MET A 392 -25.32 -16.36 3.32
C MET A 392 -24.81 -16.05 1.91
N VAL A 393 -23.69 -16.67 1.52
CA VAL A 393 -23.17 -16.62 0.15
C VAL A 393 -23.55 -17.91 -0.58
N LEU A 394 -23.19 -19.07 0.00
CA LEU A 394 -23.54 -20.39 -0.49
C LEU A 394 -24.12 -21.23 0.65
N ASP A 395 -25.39 -21.63 0.49
CA ASP A 395 -26.10 -22.58 1.37
C ASP A 395 -25.87 -24.00 0.82
N ASP A 396 -25.21 -24.86 1.59
CA ASP A 396 -24.75 -26.20 1.17
C ASP A 396 -23.90 -26.14 -0.11
N ALA A 397 -22.70 -25.54 0.01
CA ALA A 397 -21.81 -25.19 -1.10
C ALA A 397 -21.47 -26.37 -2.02
N ASN A 398 -21.46 -27.61 -1.52
CA ASN A 398 -21.18 -28.81 -2.32
C ASN A 398 -22.41 -29.73 -2.52
N ASN A 399 -23.57 -29.39 -1.95
CA ASN A 399 -24.82 -30.16 -2.04
C ASN A 399 -24.70 -31.64 -1.61
N ASP A 400 -23.69 -31.95 -0.81
CA ASP A 400 -23.40 -33.31 -0.32
C ASP A 400 -23.13 -33.39 1.19
N GLY A 401 -23.22 -32.25 1.89
CA GLY A 401 -22.98 -32.14 3.33
C GLY A 401 -21.52 -32.28 3.75
N SER A 402 -20.56 -32.19 2.82
CA SER A 402 -19.14 -32.16 3.15
C SER A 402 -18.74 -30.76 3.62
N ASN A 403 -17.91 -30.70 4.68
CA ASN A 403 -17.39 -29.45 5.21
C ASN A 403 -16.58 -28.69 4.15
N VAL A 404 -16.78 -27.37 4.09
CA VAL A 404 -15.90 -26.45 3.38
C VAL A 404 -14.66 -26.23 4.25
N THR A 405 -13.49 -26.53 3.72
CA THR A 405 -12.21 -26.51 4.47
C THR A 405 -11.24 -25.46 3.95
N ALA A 406 -11.56 -24.78 2.85
CA ALA A 406 -10.78 -23.66 2.34
C ALA A 406 -11.64 -22.84 1.37
N ILE A 407 -11.42 -21.53 1.31
CA ILE A 407 -12.13 -20.58 0.45
C ILE A 407 -11.09 -19.60 -0.08
N ALA A 408 -11.18 -19.22 -1.36
CA ALA A 408 -10.47 -18.08 -1.92
C ALA A 408 -11.37 -17.33 -2.90
N LEU A 409 -11.44 -16.02 -2.79
CA LEU A 409 -12.14 -15.15 -3.73
C LEU A 409 -11.17 -14.65 -4.80
N ALA A 410 -11.55 -14.75 -6.07
CA ALA A 410 -10.80 -14.07 -7.12
C ALA A 410 -11.26 -12.61 -7.20
N GLU A 411 -10.43 -11.67 -6.77
CA GLU A 411 -10.73 -10.23 -6.84
C GLU A 411 -10.49 -9.67 -8.23
N LYS A 412 -9.49 -10.23 -8.92
CA LYS A 412 -9.19 -9.98 -10.33
C LYS A 412 -9.46 -11.23 -11.18
N THR A 413 -9.48 -11.05 -12.50
CA THR A 413 -9.54 -12.21 -13.40
C THR A 413 -8.13 -12.79 -13.51
N VAL A 414 -7.96 -14.02 -13.02
CA VAL A 414 -6.65 -14.69 -12.93
C VAL A 414 -6.55 -15.80 -13.94
N SER A 415 -5.41 -15.88 -14.62
CA SER A 415 -5.12 -16.95 -15.58
C SER A 415 -4.21 -18.01 -14.96
N PHE A 416 -4.60 -19.27 -15.05
CA PHE A 416 -3.82 -20.42 -14.56
C PHE A 416 -3.33 -21.24 -15.74
N GLY A 417 -2.01 -21.37 -15.91
CA GLY A 417 -1.40 -22.21 -16.94
C GLY A 417 -1.84 -21.91 -18.39
N GLY A 418 -2.31 -20.69 -18.68
CA GLY A 418 -2.62 -20.15 -20.01
C GLY A 418 -3.92 -20.62 -20.70
N LEU A 419 -4.57 -21.71 -20.26
CA LEU A 419 -5.80 -22.23 -20.89
C LEU A 419 -7.06 -22.13 -20.02
N THR A 420 -6.94 -21.78 -18.74
CA THR A 420 -8.06 -21.64 -17.81
C THR A 420 -7.92 -20.33 -17.04
N SER A 421 -9.05 -19.67 -16.80
CA SER A 421 -9.11 -18.45 -16.00
C SER A 421 -10.23 -18.55 -14.98
N VAL A 422 -10.01 -17.95 -13.81
CA VAL A 422 -11.04 -17.69 -12.81
C VAL A 422 -11.45 -16.24 -12.96
N SER A 423 -12.75 -15.96 -13.05
CA SER A 423 -13.23 -14.60 -13.28
C SER A 423 -13.27 -13.83 -11.95
N ALA A 424 -13.09 -12.52 -12.01
CA ALA A 424 -13.30 -11.66 -10.85
C ALA A 424 -14.71 -11.86 -10.25
N GLY A 425 -14.77 -12.14 -8.95
CA GLY A 425 -15.97 -12.45 -8.18
C GLY A 425 -16.35 -13.93 -8.12
N ASP A 426 -15.60 -14.82 -8.78
CA ASP A 426 -15.75 -16.27 -8.60
C ASP A 426 -15.07 -16.70 -7.29
N ILE A 427 -15.63 -17.73 -6.64
CA ILE A 427 -15.06 -18.31 -5.42
C ILE A 427 -14.47 -19.68 -5.75
N LEU A 428 -13.20 -19.88 -5.40
CA LEU A 428 -12.62 -21.21 -5.27
C LEU A 428 -12.83 -21.73 -3.85
N PHE A 429 -13.15 -23.01 -3.71
CA PHE A 429 -13.28 -23.63 -2.40
C PHE A 429 -12.87 -25.09 -2.43
N ALA A 430 -12.34 -25.57 -1.31
CA ALA A 430 -12.07 -26.98 -1.08
C ALA A 430 -13.11 -27.57 -0.13
N VAL A 431 -13.35 -28.87 -0.30
CA VAL A 431 -13.98 -29.69 0.74
C VAL A 431 -13.01 -30.82 1.07
N GLY A 432 -13.20 -31.50 2.20
CA GLY A 432 -12.27 -32.52 2.74
C GLY A 432 -11.97 -33.75 1.86
N ASP A 433 -12.28 -33.72 0.56
CA ASP A 433 -11.93 -34.70 -0.47
C ASP A 433 -10.68 -34.34 -1.30
N GLY A 434 -10.02 -33.21 -1.00
CA GLY A 434 -8.77 -32.77 -1.64
C GLY A 434 -8.96 -32.20 -3.05
N ARG A 435 -10.19 -31.82 -3.43
CA ARG A 435 -10.49 -31.15 -4.70
C ARG A 435 -10.77 -29.67 -4.47
N ILE A 436 -10.38 -28.85 -5.45
CA ILE A 436 -10.77 -27.44 -5.53
C ILE A 436 -11.92 -27.33 -6.53
N ARG A 437 -12.98 -26.69 -6.09
CA ARG A 437 -14.18 -26.38 -6.88
C ARG A 437 -14.23 -24.88 -7.12
N GLN A 438 -14.84 -24.48 -8.23
CA GLN A 438 -15.13 -23.08 -8.55
C GLN A 438 -16.64 -22.89 -8.53
N ALA A 439 -17.09 -21.94 -7.73
CA ALA A 439 -18.44 -21.39 -7.75
C ALA A 439 -18.41 -20.06 -8.54
N GLY A 440 -18.99 -20.08 -9.73
CA GLY A 440 -19.17 -18.90 -10.58
C GLY A 440 -20.63 -18.47 -10.68
N ASP A 441 -20.86 -17.28 -11.24
CA ASP A 441 -22.19 -16.69 -11.42
C ASP A 441 -23.01 -16.59 -10.12
N LEU A 442 -22.40 -16.10 -9.03
CA LEU A 442 -23.02 -16.00 -7.70
C LEU A 442 -24.31 -15.16 -7.63
N LEU A 443 -24.61 -14.37 -8.66
CA LEU A 443 -25.87 -13.63 -8.81
C LEU A 443 -27.07 -14.51 -9.21
N LEU A 444 -26.83 -15.77 -9.62
CA LEU A 444 -27.89 -16.72 -9.92
C LEU A 444 -28.51 -17.28 -8.64
N VAL A 445 -29.79 -17.67 -8.72
CA VAL A 445 -30.49 -18.34 -7.61
C VAL A 445 -29.83 -19.67 -7.23
N ILE A 446 -29.13 -20.29 -8.19
CA ILE A 446 -28.28 -21.46 -7.98
C ILE A 446 -26.96 -21.18 -8.72
N PRO A 447 -25.85 -20.96 -8.01
CA PRO A 447 -24.56 -20.72 -8.64
C PRO A 447 -24.04 -21.95 -9.37
N THR A 448 -23.16 -21.73 -10.35
CA THR A 448 -22.56 -22.81 -11.13
C THR A 448 -21.34 -23.34 -10.39
N ILE A 449 -21.39 -24.60 -9.95
CA ILE A 449 -20.26 -25.26 -9.28
C ILE A 449 -19.59 -26.24 -10.26
N THR A 450 -18.28 -26.09 -10.45
CA THR A 450 -17.47 -26.97 -11.30
C THR A 450 -16.18 -27.40 -10.61
N ASN A 451 -15.61 -28.53 -10.99
CA ASN A 451 -14.30 -28.92 -10.50
C ASN A 451 -13.24 -28.06 -11.20
N PHE A 452 -12.54 -27.24 -10.42
CA PHE A 452 -11.42 -26.44 -10.89
C PHE A 452 -10.13 -27.28 -10.90
N TYR A 453 -9.85 -27.95 -9.79
CA TYR A 453 -8.72 -28.86 -9.63
C TYR A 453 -9.18 -30.23 -9.12
N ASP A 454 -8.93 -31.27 -9.91
CA ASP A 454 -9.22 -32.67 -9.57
C ASP A 454 -8.07 -33.57 -10.04
N ALA A 455 -6.88 -33.38 -9.46
CA ALA A 455 -5.78 -34.32 -9.65
C ALA A 455 -5.77 -35.34 -8.51
N SER A 456 -6.57 -36.39 -8.67
CA SER A 456 -6.59 -37.50 -7.73
C SER A 456 -5.18 -38.08 -7.54
N GLY A 457 -4.57 -37.84 -6.39
CA GLY A 457 -3.24 -38.36 -6.02
C GLY A 457 -2.12 -37.33 -5.91
N ASP A 458 -2.39 -36.07 -6.25
CA ASP A 458 -1.43 -34.96 -6.06
C ASP A 458 -1.46 -34.44 -4.63
N PHE A 459 -2.63 -34.50 -3.99
CA PHE A 459 -2.81 -34.29 -2.56
C PHE A 459 -3.46 -35.54 -1.95
N SER A 460 -2.83 -36.08 -0.91
CA SER A 460 -3.38 -37.12 -0.06
C SER A 460 -3.96 -36.57 1.25
N ALA A 461 -3.50 -35.39 1.66
CA ALA A 461 -4.07 -34.58 2.73
C ALA A 461 -5.24 -33.69 2.22
N PRO A 462 -6.23 -33.37 3.08
CA PRO A 462 -7.21 -32.34 2.76
C PRO A 462 -6.55 -30.95 2.71
N ILE A 463 -7.02 -30.09 1.82
CA ILE A 463 -6.63 -28.68 1.77
C ILE A 463 -7.41 -27.94 2.87
N THR A 464 -6.68 -27.31 3.79
CA THR A 464 -7.24 -26.55 4.94
C THR A 464 -7.03 -25.05 4.81
N GLY A 465 -6.46 -24.59 3.70
CA GLY A 465 -6.26 -23.18 3.42
C GLY A 465 -5.98 -23.02 1.94
N LEU A 466 -6.51 -21.96 1.36
CA LEU A 466 -6.48 -21.72 -0.06
C LEU A 466 -6.46 -20.21 -0.26
N GLU A 467 -5.51 -19.72 -1.03
CA GLU A 467 -5.43 -18.32 -1.44
C GLU A 467 -5.09 -18.26 -2.93
N ILE A 468 -5.68 -17.32 -3.66
CA ILE A 468 -5.30 -17.03 -5.05
C ILE A 468 -4.34 -15.86 -5.07
N ILE A 469 -3.22 -16.01 -5.77
CA ILE A 469 -2.33 -14.89 -6.06
C ILE A 469 -2.89 -14.17 -7.29
N ASP A 470 -3.73 -13.16 -7.03
CA ASP A 470 -4.42 -12.38 -8.07
C ASP A 470 -3.49 -11.47 -8.86
N GLU A 471 -2.38 -11.06 -8.22
CA GLU A 471 -1.35 -10.18 -8.75
C GLU A 471 -0.01 -10.60 -8.17
N ALA A 472 1.07 -10.41 -8.95
CA ALA A 472 2.41 -10.74 -8.48
C ALA A 472 2.72 -9.96 -7.19
N THR A 473 3.25 -10.65 -6.19
CA THR A 473 3.47 -10.07 -4.86
C THR A 473 4.66 -10.73 -4.16
N THR A 474 5.02 -10.23 -2.98
CA THR A 474 6.09 -10.78 -2.16
C THR A 474 5.61 -11.00 -0.74
N ILE A 475 5.90 -12.17 -0.17
CA ILE A 475 5.72 -12.46 1.25
C ILE A 475 7.11 -12.68 1.85
N GLY A 476 7.57 -11.72 2.65
CA GLY A 476 8.96 -11.69 3.09
C GLY A 476 9.91 -11.65 1.89
N SER A 477 10.81 -12.62 1.78
CA SER A 477 11.73 -12.77 0.65
C SER A 477 11.21 -13.67 -0.49
N THR A 478 10.01 -14.25 -0.33
CA THR A 478 9.44 -15.14 -1.35
C THR A 478 8.59 -14.34 -2.33
N SER A 479 9.01 -14.31 -3.60
CA SER A 479 8.21 -13.77 -4.70
C SER A 479 7.17 -14.78 -5.16
N LEU A 480 5.95 -14.31 -5.37
CA LEU A 480 4.81 -15.07 -5.86
C LEU A 480 4.30 -14.45 -7.16
N SER A 481 3.97 -15.29 -8.12
CA SER A 481 3.48 -14.87 -9.43
C SER A 481 1.95 -14.90 -9.47
N ALA A 482 1.36 -13.96 -10.22
CA ALA A 482 -0.07 -14.00 -10.49
C ALA A 482 -0.46 -15.35 -11.13
N GLY A 483 -1.49 -16.01 -10.59
CA GLY A 483 -1.92 -17.35 -11.03
C GLY A 483 -1.29 -18.52 -10.26
N GLU A 484 -0.48 -18.25 -9.24
CA GLU A 484 -0.15 -19.25 -8.22
C GLU A 484 -1.31 -19.41 -7.21
N LEU A 485 -1.34 -20.55 -6.52
CA LEU A 485 -2.17 -20.75 -5.33
C LEU A 485 -1.29 -20.95 -4.10
N LEU A 486 -1.68 -20.38 -2.96
CA LEU A 486 -1.14 -20.81 -1.66
C LEU A 486 -2.06 -21.82 -1.01
N LEU A 487 -1.46 -22.83 -0.39
CA LEU A 487 -2.17 -23.92 0.26
C LEU A 487 -1.59 -24.21 1.65
N THR A 488 -2.48 -24.59 2.57
CA THR A 488 -2.14 -25.36 3.78
C THR A 488 -2.85 -26.72 3.72
N LEU A 489 -2.29 -27.71 4.43
CA LEU A 489 -2.75 -29.09 4.39
C LEU A 489 -3.09 -29.60 5.79
N GLY A 490 -4.20 -30.31 5.95
CA GLY A 490 -4.61 -30.86 7.26
C GLY A 490 -3.75 -32.02 7.76
N SER A 491 -2.81 -32.52 6.97
CA SER A 491 -1.83 -33.54 7.38
C SER A 491 -0.56 -33.45 6.53
N SER A 492 0.59 -33.92 7.05
CA SER A 492 1.84 -33.88 6.30
C SER A 492 1.75 -34.65 4.97
N ASP A 493 2.28 -34.05 3.90
CA ASP A 493 2.28 -34.62 2.56
C ASP A 493 3.56 -34.26 1.78
N THR A 494 3.66 -34.71 0.52
CA THR A 494 4.70 -34.30 -0.42
C THR A 494 4.07 -33.72 -1.67
N VAL A 495 4.18 -32.40 -1.86
CA VAL A 495 3.59 -31.64 -2.97
C VAL A 495 4.69 -31.34 -3.99
N SER A 496 4.58 -31.90 -5.21
CA SER A 496 5.61 -31.79 -6.26
C SER A 496 7.07 -32.06 -5.81
N GLY A 497 7.24 -32.95 -4.82
CA GLY A 497 8.56 -33.28 -4.25
C GLY A 497 9.00 -32.43 -3.06
N VAL A 498 8.23 -31.40 -2.69
CA VAL A 498 8.40 -30.58 -1.48
C VAL A 498 7.68 -31.26 -0.32
N ALA A 499 8.36 -31.45 0.81
CA ALA A 499 7.73 -31.97 2.02
C ALA A 499 6.99 -30.83 2.74
N VAL A 500 5.71 -31.04 3.03
CA VAL A 500 4.83 -30.03 3.63
C VAL A 500 4.22 -30.61 4.90
N THR A 501 4.25 -29.87 5.99
CA THR A 501 3.58 -30.18 7.25
C THR A 501 2.32 -29.33 7.42
N PRO A 502 1.41 -29.65 8.35
CA PRO A 502 0.18 -28.87 8.54
C PRO A 502 0.37 -27.45 9.08
N GLN A 503 1.59 -27.11 9.46
CA GLN A 503 1.99 -25.78 9.90
C GLN A 503 2.68 -24.98 8.79
N ASP A 504 2.84 -25.54 7.59
CA ASP A 504 3.54 -24.89 6.49
C ASP A 504 2.55 -24.30 5.48
N VAL A 505 2.98 -23.23 4.82
CA VAL A 505 2.30 -22.68 3.64
C VAL A 505 3.14 -22.97 2.40
N VAL A 506 2.52 -23.56 1.39
CA VAL A 506 3.17 -23.94 0.14
C VAL A 506 2.51 -23.18 -1.02
N SER A 507 3.30 -22.57 -1.89
CA SER A 507 2.83 -22.08 -3.19
C SER A 507 2.85 -23.22 -4.20
N VAL A 508 1.86 -23.24 -5.08
CA VAL A 508 1.76 -24.21 -6.16
C VAL A 508 1.41 -23.55 -7.49
N ASP A 509 2.12 -24.01 -8.52
CA ASP A 509 1.81 -23.70 -9.91
C ASP A 509 0.89 -24.77 -10.48
N ILE A 510 -0.31 -24.37 -10.90
CA ILE A 510 -1.24 -25.26 -11.59
C ILE A 510 -1.19 -25.00 -13.09
N ASN A 511 -0.79 -26.03 -13.83
CA ASN A 511 -0.82 -26.01 -15.28
C ASN A 511 -2.09 -26.72 -15.81
N PHE A 512 -2.68 -26.15 -16.84
CA PHE A 512 -3.81 -26.71 -17.57
C PHE A 512 -3.37 -27.05 -19.01
N PRO A 513 -2.57 -28.11 -19.23
CA PRO A 513 -1.99 -28.41 -20.54
C PRO A 513 -3.03 -28.74 -21.62
N VAL A 514 -4.21 -29.22 -21.19
CA VAL A 514 -5.42 -29.39 -22.01
C VAL A 514 -6.65 -29.12 -21.14
N LEU A 515 -7.74 -28.64 -21.75
CA LEU A 515 -9.00 -28.38 -21.05
C LEU A 515 -9.46 -29.61 -20.25
N GLY A 516 -9.57 -29.44 -18.92
CA GLY A 516 -10.10 -30.44 -18.00
C GLY A 516 -9.12 -31.50 -17.53
N SER A 517 -7.80 -31.27 -17.59
CA SER A 517 -6.80 -32.13 -16.95
C SER A 517 -5.70 -31.27 -16.32
N PRO A 518 -5.97 -30.69 -15.13
CA PRO A 518 -4.96 -29.92 -14.43
C PRO A 518 -3.85 -30.81 -13.90
N SER A 519 -2.65 -30.25 -13.74
CA SER A 519 -1.50 -30.88 -13.11
C SER A 519 -0.68 -29.85 -12.36
N LEU A 520 -0.12 -30.22 -11.21
CA LEU A 520 0.91 -29.44 -10.54
C LEU A 520 2.19 -29.40 -11.39
N ASP A 521 2.70 -28.21 -11.66
CA ASP A 521 3.97 -28.00 -12.38
C ASP A 521 5.13 -27.85 -11.39
N ALA A 522 4.97 -26.95 -10.41
CA ALA A 522 5.93 -26.67 -9.36
C ALA A 522 5.26 -26.43 -8.01
N ALA A 523 6.06 -26.54 -6.94
CA ALA A 523 5.67 -26.14 -5.60
C ALA A 523 6.87 -25.55 -4.87
N SER A 524 6.66 -24.56 -4.02
CA SER A 524 7.69 -23.97 -3.16
C SER A 524 7.14 -23.73 -1.76
N LEU A 525 7.96 -23.95 -0.73
CA LEU A 525 7.61 -23.47 0.61
C LEU A 525 7.67 -21.94 0.61
N VAL A 526 6.61 -21.33 1.13
CA VAL A 526 6.50 -19.88 1.34
C VAL A 526 6.73 -19.55 2.81
N PHE A 527 6.29 -20.45 3.69
CA PHE A 527 6.37 -20.28 5.13
C PHE A 527 6.52 -21.65 5.79
N GLU A 528 7.52 -21.82 6.66
CA GLU A 528 7.60 -22.99 7.53
C GLU A 528 6.99 -22.66 8.90
N GLY A 529 6.20 -23.57 9.46
CA GLY A 529 5.63 -23.41 10.80
C GLY A 529 6.70 -23.25 11.90
N ALA A 530 7.90 -23.77 11.64
CA ALA A 530 9.08 -23.61 12.47
C ALA A 530 9.52 -22.14 12.61
N ASP A 531 9.30 -21.31 11.59
CA ASP A 531 9.80 -19.93 11.52
C ASP A 531 9.12 -19.03 12.55
N VAL A 532 7.88 -19.34 12.88
CA VAL A 532 7.10 -18.64 13.91
C VAL A 532 6.83 -19.48 15.16
N ALA A 533 7.55 -20.59 15.31
CA ALA A 533 7.41 -21.59 16.38
C ALA A 533 6.00 -22.20 16.52
N PHE A 534 5.21 -22.16 15.46
CA PHE A 534 3.88 -22.75 15.40
C PHE A 534 3.94 -24.29 15.52
N ASP A 535 5.01 -24.91 15.02
CA ASP A 535 5.30 -26.35 15.19
C ASP A 535 5.31 -26.83 16.65
N THR A 536 5.61 -25.94 17.59
CA THR A 536 5.68 -26.27 19.03
C THR A 536 4.40 -25.93 19.78
N ALA A 537 3.47 -25.21 19.15
CA ALA A 537 2.20 -24.79 19.72
C ALA A 537 1.18 -25.94 19.82
N GLY A 538 1.31 -26.98 18.98
CA GLY A 538 0.43 -28.14 18.97
C GLY A 538 -0.92 -27.93 18.29
N ALA A 539 -1.01 -26.92 17.42
CA ALA A 539 -2.14 -26.65 16.53
C ALA A 539 -1.65 -26.62 15.06
N ASN A 540 -2.58 -26.74 14.12
CA ASN A 540 -2.36 -26.71 12.67
C ASN A 540 -3.15 -25.55 12.05
N PHE A 541 -2.80 -25.14 10.83
CA PHE A 541 -3.60 -24.18 10.08
C PHE A 541 -4.92 -24.83 9.65
N ASP A 542 -6.03 -24.17 9.97
CA ASP A 542 -7.38 -24.57 9.55
C ASP A 542 -8.00 -23.60 8.56
N ALA A 543 -7.37 -22.43 8.37
CA ALA A 543 -7.71 -21.47 7.32
C ALA A 543 -6.49 -20.61 7.00
N LEU A 544 -6.46 -20.04 5.78
CA LEU A 544 -5.39 -19.17 5.30
C LEU A 544 -5.98 -18.16 4.32
N THR A 545 -5.60 -16.89 4.46
CA THR A 545 -5.74 -15.86 3.42
C THR A 545 -4.64 -14.81 3.55
N LEU A 546 -4.41 -14.04 2.50
CA LEU A 546 -3.50 -12.90 2.55
C LEU A 546 -4.28 -11.59 2.72
N ARG A 547 -3.58 -10.62 3.30
CA ARG A 547 -4.07 -9.25 3.36
C ARG A 547 -2.96 -8.29 3.01
N THR A 548 -3.27 -7.34 2.13
CA THR A 548 -2.41 -6.20 1.85
C THR A 548 -2.40 -5.24 3.03
N LEU A 549 -1.22 -5.00 3.60
CA LEU A 549 -0.98 -3.89 4.50
C LEU A 549 -0.85 -2.63 3.63
N THR A 550 -1.97 -1.96 3.39
CA THR A 550 -1.96 -0.62 2.79
C THR A 550 -2.29 0.37 3.89
N ASP A 551 -1.43 1.36 4.13
CA ASP A 551 -1.70 2.41 5.10
C ASP A 551 -2.98 3.17 4.75
N ASN A 552 -3.98 3.08 5.61
CA ASN A 552 -5.23 3.82 5.52
C ASN A 552 -5.15 5.02 6.45
N PRO A 553 -5.23 6.26 5.93
CA PRO A 553 -5.03 7.44 6.76
C PRO A 553 -6.09 7.51 7.86
N ALA A 554 -5.64 7.78 9.08
CA ALA A 554 -6.52 8.03 10.20
C ALA A 554 -7.58 9.10 9.89
N THR A 555 -8.83 8.80 10.25
CA THR A 555 -9.97 9.70 10.12
C THR A 555 -10.45 10.22 11.47
N GLY A 556 -11.29 11.25 11.44
CA GLY A 556 -11.89 11.84 12.65
C GLY A 556 -11.13 13.05 13.16
N SER A 557 -11.30 13.37 14.44
CA SER A 557 -10.65 14.53 15.05
C SER A 557 -10.33 14.33 16.53
N VAL A 558 -9.30 15.03 17.00
CA VAL A 558 -9.03 15.20 18.43
C VAL A 558 -9.66 16.52 18.89
N THR A 559 -10.47 16.47 19.95
CA THR A 559 -10.99 17.67 20.61
C THR A 559 -10.47 17.78 22.04
N ILE A 560 -10.55 18.98 22.62
CA ILE A 560 -10.16 19.22 24.01
C ILE A 560 -11.41 19.47 24.85
N ASP A 561 -11.63 18.62 25.85
CA ASP A 561 -12.65 18.80 26.87
C ASP A 561 -12.07 19.50 28.09
N GLY A 562 -12.84 20.39 28.72
CA GLY A 562 -12.43 21.12 29.92
C GLY A 562 -12.74 22.61 29.83
N LEU A 563 -12.39 23.35 30.88
CA LEU A 563 -12.55 24.81 30.90
C LEU A 563 -11.19 25.46 30.66
N ALA A 564 -11.10 26.35 29.67
CA ALA A 564 -9.91 27.14 29.36
C ALA A 564 -9.67 28.23 30.43
N SER A 565 -9.32 27.81 31.64
CA SER A 565 -8.99 28.67 32.77
C SER A 565 -7.93 27.99 33.61
N GLU A 566 -7.03 28.78 34.18
CA GLU A 566 -6.02 28.33 35.13
C GLU A 566 -6.59 27.43 36.25
N ASP A 567 -5.76 26.51 36.74
CA ASP A 567 -6.07 25.43 37.68
C ASP A 567 -7.14 24.44 37.20
N LYS A 568 -7.58 24.51 35.94
CA LYS A 568 -8.47 23.52 35.34
C LYS A 568 -7.69 22.48 34.58
N VAL A 569 -8.28 21.30 34.53
CA VAL A 569 -7.76 20.16 33.77
C VAL A 569 -8.44 20.17 32.41
N LEU A 570 -7.61 20.10 31.37
CA LEU A 570 -8.01 19.78 30.01
C LEU A 570 -7.78 18.28 29.76
N SER A 571 -8.65 17.66 28.98
CA SER A 571 -8.57 16.25 28.58
C SER A 571 -8.64 16.15 27.06
N ALA A 572 -7.73 15.38 26.46
CA ALA A 572 -7.81 15.02 25.05
C ALA A 572 -8.95 14.02 24.82
N ASN A 573 -9.87 14.34 23.91
CA ASN A 573 -10.96 13.47 23.52
C ASN A 573 -10.69 12.91 22.12
N THR A 574 -10.46 11.60 22.07
CA THR A 574 -10.10 10.83 20.87
C THR A 574 -11.26 9.96 20.36
N SER A 575 -12.47 10.12 20.90
CA SER A 575 -13.61 9.21 20.64
C SER A 575 -14.12 9.20 19.20
N THR A 576 -13.69 10.16 18.38
CA THR A 576 -14.04 10.23 16.95
C THR A 576 -12.94 9.76 16.03
N LEU A 577 -11.74 9.50 16.56
CA LEU A 577 -10.67 8.90 15.77
C LEU A 577 -11.09 7.50 15.35
N ALA A 578 -10.88 7.20 14.08
CA ALA A 578 -11.13 5.90 13.49
C ALA A 578 -10.10 5.68 12.39
N ASP A 579 -9.71 4.43 12.23
CA ASP A 579 -8.63 4.01 11.36
C ASP A 579 -9.00 2.62 10.83
N ALA A 580 -8.93 2.44 9.51
CA ALA A 580 -9.34 1.20 8.87
C ALA A 580 -8.28 0.09 9.04
N ASP A 581 -7.05 0.45 9.40
CA ASP A 581 -6.04 -0.49 9.84
C ASP A 581 -6.13 -0.83 11.32
N GLY A 582 -6.96 -0.07 12.06
CA GLY A 582 -7.19 -0.21 13.48
C GLY A 582 -6.31 0.72 14.30
N LEU A 583 -6.85 1.18 15.43
CA LEU A 583 -6.15 2.15 16.27
C LEU A 583 -5.11 1.51 17.19
N GLY A 584 -4.01 2.24 17.39
CA GLY A 584 -2.95 1.90 18.32
C GLY A 584 -3.14 2.41 19.75
N SER A 585 -2.07 2.24 20.54
CA SER A 585 -1.95 2.92 21.84
C SER A 585 -1.58 4.39 21.64
N PHE A 586 -2.41 5.29 22.17
CA PHE A 586 -2.19 6.73 22.05
C PHE A 586 -1.04 7.23 22.95
N SER A 587 -0.19 8.06 22.34
CA SER A 587 0.75 8.97 22.97
C SER A 587 0.26 10.40 22.81
N TYR A 588 0.62 11.28 23.74
CA TYR A 588 0.13 12.66 23.78
C TYR A 588 1.30 13.63 23.88
N GLN A 589 1.14 14.82 23.31
CA GLN A 589 2.02 15.97 23.53
C GLN A 589 1.17 17.24 23.57
N TRP A 590 1.14 17.93 24.72
CA TRP A 590 0.45 19.22 24.85
C TRP A 590 1.33 20.36 24.33
N ILE A 591 0.69 21.33 23.70
CA ILE A 591 1.34 22.40 22.93
C ILE A 591 0.78 23.74 23.43
N ARG A 592 1.68 24.71 23.68
CA ARG A 592 1.35 26.10 24.04
C ARG A 592 1.86 27.03 22.95
N ASP A 593 0.97 27.81 22.34
CA ASP A 593 1.29 28.75 21.25
C ASP A 593 2.17 28.11 20.16
N SER A 594 1.77 26.90 19.71
CA SER A 594 2.49 26.09 18.73
C SER A 594 3.88 25.55 19.17
N VAL A 595 4.21 25.58 20.46
CA VAL A 595 5.44 25.02 21.03
C VAL A 595 5.14 23.93 22.06
N ASP A 596 5.85 22.81 21.97
CA ASP A 596 5.70 21.69 22.91
C ASP A 596 5.94 22.11 24.37
N ILE A 597 5.00 21.73 25.23
CA ILE A 597 5.16 21.84 26.67
C ILE A 597 5.95 20.64 27.16
N ALA A 598 7.21 20.86 27.54
CA ALA A 598 8.12 19.80 27.93
C ALA A 598 7.55 18.90 29.04
N GLY A 599 7.43 17.60 28.75
CA GLY A 599 6.94 16.59 29.69
C GLY A 599 5.42 16.52 29.85
N ALA A 600 4.65 17.32 29.13
CA ALA A 600 3.19 17.24 29.12
C ALA A 600 2.73 16.18 28.11
N ASN A 601 2.87 14.91 28.48
CA ASN A 601 2.64 13.75 27.60
C ASN A 601 1.52 12.81 28.07
N ALA A 602 0.69 13.26 29.00
CA ALA A 602 -0.48 12.53 29.47
C ALA A 602 -1.73 12.91 28.66
N SER A 603 -2.75 12.06 28.69
CA SER A 603 -4.07 12.34 28.08
C SER A 603 -4.81 13.54 28.71
N THR A 604 -4.29 14.06 29.82
CA THR A 604 -4.80 15.24 30.52
C THR A 604 -3.69 16.23 30.85
N TYR A 605 -4.00 17.53 30.85
CA TYR A 605 -3.09 18.60 31.22
C TYR A 605 -3.75 19.58 32.21
N THR A 606 -3.07 19.87 33.31
CA THR A 606 -3.52 20.89 34.27
C THR A 606 -2.90 22.22 33.90
N LEU A 607 -3.75 23.21 33.59
CA LEU A 607 -3.36 24.57 33.28
C LEU A 607 -2.78 25.26 34.52
N GLY A 608 -1.68 26.00 34.34
CA GLY A 608 -1.10 26.86 35.39
C GLY A 608 -0.79 28.26 34.90
N ASP A 609 -0.14 29.06 35.75
CA ASP A 609 0.19 30.48 35.49
C ASP A 609 0.85 30.73 34.14
N ALA A 610 1.74 29.82 33.71
CA ALA A 610 2.50 29.96 32.47
C ALA A 610 1.64 29.76 31.21
N ASP A 611 0.41 29.26 31.35
CA ASP A 611 -0.55 29.08 30.25
C ASP A 611 -1.50 30.27 30.09
N VAL A 612 -1.56 31.19 31.06
CA VAL A 612 -2.46 32.36 31.01
C VAL A 612 -2.20 33.18 29.76
N ASP A 613 -3.29 33.61 29.10
CA ASP A 613 -3.31 34.31 27.81
C ASP A 613 -2.78 33.53 26.59
N ALA A 614 -2.28 32.30 26.78
CA ALA A 614 -1.82 31.43 25.69
C ALA A 614 -2.97 30.60 25.10
N ASN A 615 -2.73 30.06 23.90
CA ASN A 615 -3.57 29.06 23.26
C ASN A 615 -2.96 27.66 23.49
N ILE A 616 -3.82 26.67 23.78
CA ILE A 616 -3.41 25.29 24.07
C ILE A 616 -4.00 24.33 23.01
N SER A 617 -3.17 23.46 22.46
CA SER A 617 -3.59 22.31 21.63
C SER A 617 -2.92 21.02 22.13
N VAL A 618 -3.34 19.87 21.60
CA VAL A 618 -2.73 18.58 21.88
C VAL A 618 -2.54 17.79 20.58
N ALA A 619 -1.34 17.26 20.41
CA ALA A 619 -1.00 16.26 19.40
C ALA A 619 -1.19 14.86 19.99
N VAL A 620 -1.88 13.98 19.25
CA VAL A 620 -2.07 12.57 19.61
C VAL A 620 -1.45 11.72 18.52
N SER A 621 -0.52 10.84 18.89
CA SER A 621 0.13 9.91 17.97
C SER A 621 -0.01 8.46 18.38
N TRP A 622 0.01 7.54 17.42
CA TRP A 622 -0.04 6.09 17.67
C TRP A 622 0.67 5.32 16.55
N ILE A 623 0.86 4.02 16.77
CA ILE A 623 1.18 3.08 15.71
C ILE A 623 -0.10 2.29 15.44
N ASP A 624 -0.64 2.34 14.22
CA ASP A 624 -1.89 1.67 13.84
C ASP A 624 -1.75 0.12 13.87
N GLY A 625 -2.79 -0.59 13.41
CA GLY A 625 -2.72 -2.04 13.30
C GLY A 625 -1.63 -2.49 12.33
N SER A 626 -1.53 -1.84 11.18
CA SER A 626 -0.60 -2.14 10.07
C SER A 626 0.86 -1.78 10.35
N GLY A 627 1.16 -1.07 11.43
CA GLY A 627 2.52 -0.69 11.84
C GLY A 627 2.91 0.75 11.49
N ASN A 628 2.02 1.53 10.89
CA ASN A 628 2.25 2.90 10.45
C ASN A 628 2.11 3.90 11.61
N ALA A 629 2.91 4.96 11.57
CA ALA A 629 2.89 6.00 12.58
C ALA A 629 1.88 7.09 12.23
N GLU A 630 0.91 7.30 13.12
CA GLU A 630 -0.21 8.21 12.92
C GLU A 630 -0.14 9.43 13.86
N LEU A 631 -0.62 10.58 13.39
CA LEU A 631 -0.59 11.84 14.15
C LEU A 631 -1.78 12.75 13.82
N VAL A 632 -2.61 13.04 14.83
CA VAL A 632 -3.69 14.03 14.74
C VAL A 632 -3.53 15.10 15.80
N THR A 633 -3.55 16.37 15.39
CA THR A 633 -3.49 17.53 16.30
C THR A 633 -4.84 18.20 16.44
N SER A 634 -5.22 18.54 17.67
CA SER A 634 -6.49 19.22 17.96
C SER A 634 -6.51 20.66 17.46
N SER A 635 -7.72 21.23 17.31
CA SER A 635 -7.86 22.69 17.32
C SER A 635 -7.41 23.28 18.67
N GLU A 636 -6.94 24.53 18.65
CA GLU A 636 -6.54 25.24 19.87
C GLU A 636 -7.75 25.66 20.73
N VAL A 637 -7.59 25.61 22.05
CA VAL A 637 -8.49 26.20 23.03
C VAL A 637 -7.79 27.33 23.78
N GLY A 638 -8.51 28.44 23.95
CA GLY A 638 -7.97 29.63 24.62
C GLY A 638 -8.49 30.93 24.01
N PRO A 639 -7.90 32.07 24.40
CA PRO A 639 -6.82 32.20 25.39
C PRO A 639 -7.22 31.72 26.79
N ILE A 640 -6.28 31.14 27.54
CA ILE A 640 -6.55 30.64 28.89
C ILE A 640 -6.83 31.79 29.86
N ALA A 641 -7.96 31.72 30.58
CA ALA A 641 -8.34 32.72 31.55
C ALA A 641 -7.59 32.55 32.89
N ASN A 642 -6.99 33.63 33.37
CA ASN A 642 -6.38 33.73 34.71
C ASN A 642 -7.40 33.45 35.83
N LEU A 643 -6.98 32.73 36.86
CA LEU A 643 -7.74 32.51 38.09
C LEU A 643 -6.97 33.10 39.27
N ASN A 644 -7.40 34.25 39.75
CA ASN A 644 -6.63 35.02 40.74
C ASN A 644 -6.21 34.21 41.97
N ASP A 645 -4.91 34.19 42.24
CA ASP A 645 -4.25 33.63 43.41
C ASP A 645 -4.21 34.59 44.60
N ALA A 646 -4.11 34.04 45.80
CA ALA A 646 -3.95 34.85 47.01
C ALA A 646 -2.46 35.13 47.25
N PRO A 647 -2.08 36.38 47.59
CA PRO A 647 -0.69 36.69 47.91
C PRO A 647 -0.26 35.92 49.16
N VAL A 648 0.94 35.32 49.10
CA VAL A 648 1.57 34.60 50.19
C VAL A 648 2.75 35.40 50.78
N GLY A 649 3.17 35.02 51.99
CA GLY A 649 4.31 35.62 52.67
C GLY A 649 3.97 36.54 53.84
N THR A 650 4.94 37.35 54.28
CA THR A 650 4.80 38.25 55.43
C THR A 650 5.28 39.66 55.11
N VAL A 651 4.68 40.65 55.79
CA VAL A 651 5.18 42.02 55.84
C VAL A 651 5.86 42.25 57.17
N ASP A 652 7.14 42.60 57.13
CA ASP A 652 7.93 42.87 58.32
C ASP A 652 8.07 44.38 58.57
N ILE A 653 8.40 44.75 59.81
CA ILE A 653 8.77 46.13 60.15
C ILE A 653 10.28 46.20 60.32
N SER A 654 10.93 47.03 59.49
CA SER A 654 12.36 47.31 59.59
C SER A 654 12.61 48.70 60.19
N GLY A 655 13.83 48.92 60.70
CA GLY A 655 14.23 50.14 61.39
C GLY A 655 14.42 49.96 62.89
N THR A 656 14.84 51.01 63.57
CA THR A 656 15.11 50.96 65.02
C THR A 656 13.86 51.34 65.79
N LEU A 657 13.37 50.46 66.68
CA LEU A 657 12.20 50.70 67.53
C LEU A 657 12.51 51.69 68.67
N THR A 658 12.86 52.92 68.32
CA THR A 658 13.14 54.03 69.24
C THR A 658 12.42 55.27 68.75
N GLU A 659 11.96 56.11 69.68
CA GLU A 659 11.35 57.40 69.36
C GLU A 659 12.26 58.23 68.43
N ASP A 660 11.63 59.00 67.54
CA ASP A 660 12.28 59.80 66.48
C ASP A 660 13.05 59.01 65.41
N GLN A 661 13.00 57.68 65.42
CA GLN A 661 13.51 56.86 64.32
C GLN A 661 12.43 56.56 63.28
N THR A 662 12.85 56.42 62.02
CA THR A 662 11.98 55.99 60.93
C THR A 662 11.87 54.46 60.90
N LEU A 663 10.65 53.96 60.79
CA LEU A 663 10.37 52.56 60.50
C LEU A 663 9.91 52.44 59.04
N ALA A 664 10.22 51.31 58.42
CA ALA A 664 9.78 50.98 57.07
C ALA A 664 9.04 49.64 57.09
N ALA A 665 8.03 49.51 56.23
CA ALA A 665 7.43 48.21 55.94
C ALA A 665 8.32 47.49 54.94
N ASP A 666 8.75 46.28 55.28
CA ASP A 666 9.49 45.40 54.40
C ASP A 666 8.52 44.40 53.77
N THR A 667 8.25 44.59 52.48
CA THR A 667 7.36 43.74 51.68
C THR A 667 8.14 42.73 50.84
N SER A 668 9.45 42.61 51.01
CA SER A 668 10.28 41.67 50.24
C SER A 668 9.93 40.21 50.50
N GLY A 669 9.22 39.92 51.59
CA GLY A 669 8.69 38.60 51.92
C GLY A 669 7.34 38.26 51.28
N LEU A 670 6.71 39.17 50.52
CA LEU A 670 5.46 38.89 49.80
C LEU A 670 5.74 38.36 48.40
N SER A 671 4.91 37.42 47.94
CA SER A 671 4.85 36.94 46.57
C SER A 671 3.41 36.62 46.17
N ASP A 672 3.09 36.80 44.90
CA ASP A 672 1.80 36.48 44.30
C ASP A 672 2.07 35.95 42.88
N ALA A 673 1.38 34.90 42.48
CA ALA A 673 1.59 34.24 41.19
C ALA A 673 1.08 35.10 40.03
N ASP A 674 -0.03 35.82 40.26
CA ASP A 674 -0.58 36.86 39.37
C ASP A 674 0.30 38.12 39.28
N GLY A 675 1.34 38.18 40.12
CA GLY A 675 2.19 39.34 40.30
C GLY A 675 1.68 40.33 41.36
N LEU A 676 2.62 41.11 41.91
CA LEU A 676 2.32 42.07 42.96
C LEU A 676 1.96 43.44 42.38
N GLY A 677 0.75 43.90 42.67
CA GLY A 677 0.30 45.27 42.37
C GLY A 677 0.96 46.34 43.24
N ALA A 678 0.51 47.59 43.07
CA ALA A 678 1.03 48.71 43.87
C ALA A 678 0.60 48.58 45.35
N PHE A 679 1.58 48.60 46.25
CA PHE A 679 1.31 48.59 47.69
C PHE A 679 0.78 49.93 48.19
N SER A 680 -0.16 49.86 49.13
CA SER A 680 -0.57 50.98 49.97
C SER A 680 -0.29 50.66 51.43
N TYR A 681 0.12 51.66 52.20
CA TYR A 681 0.62 51.46 53.57
C TYR A 681 -0.24 52.22 54.58
N GLN A 682 -0.65 51.53 55.64
CA GLN A 682 -1.31 52.12 56.80
C GLN A 682 -0.61 51.65 58.07
N TRP A 683 0.11 52.55 58.74
CA TRP A 683 0.70 52.25 60.05
C TRP A 683 -0.40 52.21 61.12
N GLN A 684 -0.38 51.17 61.94
CA GLN A 684 -1.33 50.94 63.01
C GLN A 684 -0.60 50.98 64.37
N ARG A 685 -1.25 51.52 65.39
CA ARG A 685 -0.77 51.47 66.78
C ARG A 685 -1.73 50.63 67.59
N ASN A 686 -1.21 49.63 68.30
CA ASN A 686 -1.97 48.73 69.17
C ASN A 686 -3.20 48.18 68.46
N LEU A 687 -3.03 47.08 67.69
CA LEU A 687 -4.12 46.36 67.00
C LEU A 687 -5.42 46.41 67.82
N VAL A 688 -6.42 47.14 67.32
CA VAL A 688 -7.80 47.14 67.83
C VAL A 688 -8.65 46.32 66.90
#